data_AF-A0A537FNA0-F1
#
_entry.id   AF-A0A537FNA0-F1
#
_cell.length_a   1.000
_cell.length_b   1.000
_cell.length_c   1.000
_cell.angle_alpha   90.00
_cell.angle_beta   90.00
_cell.angle_gamma   90.00
#
_symmetry.space_group_name_H-M   'P 1'
#
loop_
_entity.id
_entity.type
_entity.pdbx_description
1 polymer ?
#
loop_
_entity_poly.entity_id
_entity_poly.type
_entity_poly.pdbx_seq_one_letter_code
_entity_poly.pdbx_strand_id
1 'polypeptide(L)'
;MFNDVFGSSSPLPLSTSFTFSPGTPAVGTVVAFTATSVGGNLPYSYSWNFGDGSTGSGAVAGHSYSSAGLYSVTTTVTDSTGKIATSSRSVTVSQPSALTASFAYAPSVPVSGQSISFTGSASGGTSPYSYSWSLAGTSKTGNPVSQSFTNGTYTISLTVTDTAGKTTTISQSLTVLPPSTSSGSVPTLIGWGGVKMDESVAGSGGTASAVFLGEYASNMELLLFKLEAQGYNTVRVDFDPYCTDTIDYNYMSVYSATNAQRAIQIAQHYGFWIIIDYHGYSDIFRDTSCWLNYWKPIVQNIGPSYTNIVWEPENEPEFYNCINSPSSCPASPVSSDSAAVTYLSSAYQQWIDQARLLGDTHWIVVQNLCSDSCNLCPGGDGSCSAAISSYPSVTDPLGIPSHGGKIFISLHSYMDYNYYSNSTGWNNATADSVAQGYYQTVVAGVASTGWPALNTEGGTDPLCYPCTTNPPDMILPGSAGYTTTSLHFIQTLVNLYDNSPQRINWVWWPAGDWTNTTSSIYGAMDCASNPEGWGCLLKTVPVTGGTPPVLSTSFIFTPNAPVVSETVKFVASASGEAGPYTFGWVFGDGSAGSGSSVTHAYPSAGTYIVVLTVKDNGSPQQIATSEQTVSVSNPIPTPTAGFSYSPSSPEEGQQVAFTASASGGTAPYSFSWSFGDGSSSSSNPATHMYSLLGSTTVSLNVTDASGLKASSSQSVSIASAPAVMYSLSPTSPEATSPVIFTANATGGVGTFTYSWTFGDSGTSSSNPATHTYTNSGSFTVTVTATDANGGKKTSSQTINVAISLAVTFTHSPSSSIVNQPATFTATVSGGVGTARFSWNFGDGATSTADPTTHAYTTLGSFRVNVTATDSDGVGATSSQTITVIAPLSTSFSYSPPSPQLGQQVIFTASASSGSTPYSFNWSFGDGSTGVGSSVTHAYSSVGDFTAVLTVNDSGVPNQTASSQRTVTVSPLQLAASFTYSPSLPQAGQQITFAALGSGGTAPYSFFWTFGDSSNATGSTAAHTYSSTSTPRLGLSACQPASSRSIRVSVASSLAAHVL
;
A
#
# COMPACT_ATOMS: atom_id res chain seq x y z
N MET A 1 -30.03 59.15 -57.93
CA MET A 1 -28.69 58.80 -57.41
C MET A 1 -28.92 57.87 -56.23
N PHE A 2 -28.65 56.58 -56.21
CA PHE A 2 -27.97 55.64 -57.10
C PHE A 2 -28.70 54.29 -56.93
N ASN A 3 -29.07 53.65 -58.03
CA ASN A 3 -29.40 52.23 -58.09
C ASN A 3 -28.52 51.70 -59.22
N ASP A 4 -27.50 50.90 -58.91
CA ASP A 4 -27.02 49.89 -59.85
C ASP A 4 -26.14 48.83 -59.16
N VAL A 5 -26.20 47.62 -59.71
CA VAL A 5 -25.34 46.44 -59.51
C VAL A 5 -25.67 45.48 -58.33
N PHE A 6 -26.70 44.65 -58.49
CA PHE A 6 -26.71 43.29 -57.92
C PHE A 6 -26.13 42.32 -58.96
N GLY A 7 -24.83 42.03 -58.83
CA GLY A 7 -24.24 40.84 -59.40
C GLY A 7 -24.59 39.63 -58.54
N SER A 8 -25.13 38.57 -59.15
CA SER A 8 -25.34 37.28 -58.53
C SER A 8 -24.00 36.69 -58.07
N SER A 9 -23.71 36.72 -56.76
CA SER A 9 -22.62 35.93 -56.20
C SER A 9 -23.05 34.46 -56.26
N SER A 10 -22.48 33.70 -57.20
CA SER A 10 -22.60 32.24 -57.19
C SER A 10 -22.22 31.71 -55.80
N PRO A 11 -22.97 30.77 -55.21
CA PRO A 11 -22.60 30.16 -53.94
C PRO A 11 -21.18 29.59 -54.05
N LEU A 12 -20.38 29.79 -52.99
CA LEU A 12 -19.03 29.25 -52.90
C LEU A 12 -19.03 27.76 -53.29
N PRO A 13 -18.04 27.28 -54.06
CA PRO A 13 -17.99 25.87 -54.45
C PRO A 13 -17.98 24.98 -53.20
N LEU A 14 -18.76 23.90 -53.24
CA LEU A 14 -18.83 22.93 -52.16
C LEU A 14 -17.43 22.36 -51.91
N SER A 15 -16.99 22.39 -50.65
CA SER A 15 -15.76 21.76 -50.19
C SER A 15 -16.00 21.07 -48.86
N THR A 16 -15.23 20.02 -48.59
CA THR A 16 -15.33 19.24 -47.36
C THR A 16 -13.95 18.87 -46.86
N SER A 17 -13.81 18.71 -45.55
CA SER A 17 -12.62 18.19 -44.87
C SER A 17 -13.08 17.38 -43.66
N PHE A 18 -12.18 16.63 -43.02
CA PHE A 18 -12.53 15.93 -41.78
C PHE A 18 -11.36 15.80 -40.81
N THR A 19 -11.72 15.65 -39.54
CA THR A 19 -10.83 15.24 -38.44
C THR A 19 -11.21 13.85 -37.96
N PHE A 20 -10.27 13.16 -37.33
CA PHE A 20 -10.52 11.88 -36.67
C PHE A 20 -9.80 11.80 -35.33
N SER A 21 -10.39 11.06 -34.39
CA SER A 21 -9.81 10.83 -33.06
C SER A 21 -10.15 9.41 -32.58
N PRO A 22 -9.20 8.69 -31.95
CA PRO A 22 -7.82 9.08 -31.67
C PRO A 22 -6.94 9.13 -32.94
N GLY A 23 -5.85 9.90 -32.91
CA GLY A 23 -4.95 10.09 -34.07
C GLY A 23 -4.07 8.87 -34.42
N THR A 24 -3.86 7.97 -33.45
CA THR A 24 -3.10 6.71 -33.60
C THR A 24 -3.91 5.55 -33.00
N PRO A 25 -5.02 5.15 -33.63
CA PRO A 25 -5.88 4.09 -33.10
C PRO A 25 -5.18 2.72 -33.11
N ALA A 26 -5.46 1.89 -32.10
CA ALA A 26 -5.08 0.48 -32.10
C ALA A 26 -6.21 -0.36 -32.73
N VAL A 27 -5.88 -1.58 -33.18
CA VAL A 27 -6.88 -2.55 -33.67
C VAL A 27 -8.04 -2.68 -32.67
N GLY A 28 -9.28 -2.64 -33.17
CA GLY A 28 -10.49 -2.72 -32.35
C GLY A 28 -10.92 -1.42 -31.65
N THR A 29 -10.14 -0.34 -31.73
CA THR A 29 -10.54 0.98 -31.20
C THR A 29 -11.54 1.65 -32.14
N VAL A 30 -12.65 2.18 -31.62
CA VAL A 30 -13.57 3.01 -32.41
C VAL A 30 -12.94 4.38 -32.67
N VAL A 31 -12.74 4.70 -33.94
CA VAL A 31 -12.27 5.98 -34.45
C VAL A 31 -13.47 6.83 -34.81
N ALA A 32 -13.59 8.01 -34.22
CA ALA A 32 -14.62 8.97 -34.54
C ALA A 32 -14.15 9.91 -35.65
N PHE A 33 -14.87 9.96 -36.76
CA PHE A 33 -14.64 10.81 -37.92
C PHE A 33 -15.67 11.93 -37.96
N THR A 34 -15.23 13.19 -38.07
CA THR A 34 -16.11 14.37 -38.09
C THR A 34 -15.82 15.22 -39.31
N ALA A 35 -16.81 15.34 -40.20
CA ALA A 35 -16.72 16.15 -41.41
C ALA A 35 -17.06 17.63 -41.13
N THR A 36 -16.38 18.52 -41.83
CA THR A 36 -16.66 19.97 -41.88
C THR A 36 -16.80 20.37 -43.35
N SER A 37 -17.98 20.85 -43.74
CA SER A 37 -18.29 21.21 -45.13
C SER A 37 -18.75 22.66 -45.23
N VAL A 38 -18.27 23.35 -46.27
CA VAL A 38 -18.57 24.77 -46.54
C VAL A 38 -18.85 24.99 -48.04
N GLY A 39 -19.70 25.96 -48.37
CA GLY A 39 -20.13 26.23 -49.75
C GLY A 39 -21.28 25.30 -50.22
N GLY A 40 -21.73 25.43 -51.47
CA GLY A 40 -22.89 24.67 -51.98
C GLY A 40 -24.23 25.04 -51.30
N ASN A 41 -25.25 24.21 -51.51
CA ASN A 41 -26.61 24.45 -51.01
C ASN A 41 -27.03 23.46 -49.90
N LEU A 42 -27.54 23.96 -48.78
CA LEU A 42 -28.07 23.13 -47.70
C LEU A 42 -29.39 22.44 -48.11
N PRO A 43 -29.75 21.29 -47.50
CA PRO A 43 -28.96 20.48 -46.57
C PRO A 43 -27.89 19.62 -47.26
N TYR A 44 -26.84 19.24 -46.51
CA TYR A 44 -25.82 18.30 -46.97
C TYR A 44 -26.16 16.85 -46.59
N SER A 45 -25.80 15.91 -47.46
CA SER A 45 -25.73 14.47 -47.14
C SER A 45 -24.29 13.98 -47.18
N TYR A 46 -23.91 13.12 -46.23
CA TYR A 46 -22.54 12.64 -46.04
C TYR A 46 -22.48 11.12 -46.22
N SER A 47 -21.48 10.64 -46.94
CA SER A 47 -21.12 9.22 -47.01
C SER A 47 -19.63 9.03 -46.77
N TRP A 48 -19.27 7.96 -46.07
CA TRP A 48 -17.90 7.62 -45.70
C TRP A 48 -17.48 6.29 -46.31
N ASN A 49 -16.23 6.19 -46.75
CA ASN A 49 -15.53 4.95 -47.06
C ASN A 49 -14.31 4.88 -46.12
N PHE A 50 -14.25 3.87 -45.26
CA PHE A 50 -13.20 3.77 -44.24
C PHE A 50 -11.90 3.10 -44.73
N GLY A 51 -11.84 2.70 -46.01
CA GLY A 51 -10.63 2.15 -46.64
C GLY A 51 -10.40 0.65 -46.42
N ASP A 52 -11.28 -0.03 -45.67
CA ASP A 52 -11.27 -1.48 -45.43
C ASP A 52 -12.47 -2.21 -46.07
N GLY A 53 -13.20 -1.52 -46.95
CA GLY A 53 -14.42 -2.01 -47.59
C GLY A 53 -15.71 -1.67 -46.84
N SER A 54 -15.62 -1.15 -45.61
CA SER A 54 -16.79 -0.67 -44.86
C SER A 54 -17.16 0.78 -45.20
N THR A 55 -18.42 1.15 -44.94
CA THR A 55 -18.96 2.48 -45.24
C THR A 55 -19.79 3.03 -44.08
N GLY A 56 -19.99 4.35 -44.06
CA GLY A 56 -20.78 5.05 -43.03
C GLY A 56 -21.54 6.24 -43.61
N SER A 57 -22.39 6.87 -42.79
CA SER A 57 -23.16 8.07 -43.20
C SER A 57 -23.29 9.06 -42.04
N GLY A 58 -23.71 10.30 -42.35
CA GLY A 58 -23.84 11.39 -41.38
C GLY A 58 -22.57 12.23 -41.21
N ALA A 59 -22.71 13.43 -40.64
CA ALA A 59 -21.60 14.37 -40.46
C ALA A 59 -20.54 13.87 -39.46
N VAL A 60 -20.93 12.97 -38.56
CA VAL A 60 -20.06 12.24 -37.64
C VAL A 60 -20.30 10.74 -37.82
N ALA A 61 -19.23 9.96 -37.95
CA ALA A 61 -19.29 8.50 -38.08
C ALA A 61 -18.22 7.83 -37.22
N GLY A 62 -18.54 6.69 -36.61
CA GLY A 62 -17.59 5.88 -35.84
C GLY A 62 -17.27 4.58 -36.57
N HIS A 63 -15.99 4.18 -36.59
CA HIS A 63 -15.56 2.91 -37.19
C HIS A 63 -14.38 2.27 -36.44
N SER A 64 -14.33 0.93 -36.39
CA SER A 64 -13.24 0.18 -35.77
C SER A 64 -12.61 -0.77 -36.78
N TYR A 65 -11.28 -0.77 -36.87
CA TYR A 65 -10.54 -1.64 -37.79
C TYR A 65 -10.17 -2.97 -37.14
N SER A 66 -10.37 -4.07 -37.86
CA SER A 66 -10.09 -5.43 -37.39
C SER A 66 -8.64 -5.87 -37.59
N SER A 67 -7.83 -5.11 -38.32
CA SER A 67 -6.41 -5.38 -38.54
C SER A 67 -5.59 -4.10 -38.47
N ALA A 68 -4.28 -4.25 -38.21
CA ALA A 68 -3.36 -3.12 -38.29
C ALA A 68 -3.01 -2.84 -39.75
N GLY A 69 -2.81 -1.57 -40.07
CA GLY A 69 -2.58 -1.15 -41.44
C GLY A 69 -2.78 0.33 -41.64
N LEU A 70 -2.53 0.77 -42.88
CA LEU A 70 -2.78 2.13 -43.32
C LEU A 70 -4.08 2.14 -44.15
N TYR A 71 -5.10 2.85 -43.67
CA TYR A 71 -6.41 2.93 -44.30
C TYR A 71 -6.64 4.31 -44.90
N SER A 72 -7.05 4.36 -46.18
CA SER A 72 -7.41 5.61 -46.85
C SER A 72 -8.89 5.92 -46.62
N VAL A 73 -9.18 6.80 -45.66
CA VAL A 73 -10.55 7.18 -45.31
C VAL A 73 -10.99 8.35 -46.18
N THR A 74 -12.13 8.21 -46.82
CA THR A 74 -12.71 9.22 -47.71
C THR A 74 -14.10 9.62 -47.24
N THR A 75 -14.34 10.92 -47.10
CA THR A 75 -15.67 11.50 -46.95
C THR A 75 -16.14 12.09 -48.26
N THR A 76 -17.39 11.85 -48.62
CA THR A 76 -18.07 12.41 -49.79
C THR A 76 -19.29 13.15 -49.30
N VAL A 77 -19.42 14.42 -49.66
CA VAL A 77 -20.52 15.30 -49.28
C VAL A 77 -21.26 15.75 -50.52
N THR A 78 -22.57 15.60 -50.50
CA THR A 78 -23.48 16.02 -51.57
C THR A 78 -24.41 17.11 -51.07
N ASP A 79 -24.50 18.21 -51.81
CA ASP A 79 -25.41 19.32 -51.50
C ASP A 79 -26.83 19.07 -52.06
N SER A 80 -27.79 19.93 -51.71
CA SER A 80 -29.20 19.76 -52.11
C SER A 80 -29.46 19.87 -53.62
N THR A 81 -28.47 20.34 -54.39
CA THR A 81 -28.51 20.40 -55.86
C THR A 81 -27.78 19.23 -56.53
N GLY A 82 -27.24 18.30 -55.74
CA GLY A 82 -26.52 17.13 -56.23
C GLY A 82 -25.03 17.38 -56.54
N LYS A 83 -24.46 18.54 -56.17
CA LYS A 83 -23.02 18.76 -56.29
C LYS A 83 -22.27 18.01 -55.21
N ILE A 84 -21.12 17.45 -55.56
CA ILE A 84 -20.34 16.57 -54.68
C ILE A 84 -18.96 17.17 -54.41
N ALA A 85 -18.49 17.06 -53.17
CA ALA A 85 -17.11 17.29 -52.76
C ALA A 85 -16.56 16.11 -51.96
N THR A 86 -15.28 15.80 -52.13
CA THR A 86 -14.62 14.69 -51.42
C THR A 86 -13.39 15.18 -50.67
N SER A 87 -13.06 14.49 -49.58
CA SER A 87 -11.79 14.64 -48.87
C SER A 87 -11.30 13.28 -48.40
N SER A 88 -10.00 13.01 -48.57
CA SER A 88 -9.36 11.76 -48.17
C SER A 88 -8.19 12.00 -47.23
N ARG A 89 -8.04 11.18 -46.18
CA ARG A 89 -6.88 11.16 -45.28
C ARG A 89 -6.53 9.72 -44.90
N SER A 90 -5.24 9.46 -44.68
CA SER A 90 -4.79 8.16 -44.18
C SER A 90 -4.91 8.07 -42.66
N VAL A 91 -5.40 6.92 -42.18
CA VAL A 91 -5.42 6.53 -40.76
C VAL A 91 -4.49 5.34 -40.58
N THR A 92 -3.49 5.47 -39.71
CA THR A 92 -2.59 4.37 -39.35
C THR A 92 -3.11 3.67 -38.11
N VAL A 93 -3.49 2.40 -38.26
CA VAL A 93 -3.93 1.54 -37.16
C VAL A 93 -2.76 0.65 -36.74
N SER A 94 -2.38 0.73 -35.47
CA SER A 94 -1.24 -0.02 -34.90
C SER A 94 -1.68 -1.32 -34.22
N GLN A 95 -0.81 -2.34 -34.21
CA GLN A 95 -1.01 -3.50 -33.32
C GLN A 95 -0.59 -3.14 -31.89
N PRO A 96 -1.27 -3.66 -30.86
CA PRO A 96 -0.81 -3.56 -29.47
C PRO A 96 0.60 -4.16 -29.31
N SER A 97 1.43 -3.55 -28.45
CA SER A 97 2.74 -4.11 -28.10
C SER A 97 2.59 -5.50 -27.46
N ALA A 98 3.62 -6.35 -27.57
CA ALA A 98 3.57 -7.70 -27.00
C ALA A 98 3.35 -7.65 -25.47
N LEU A 99 2.51 -8.56 -24.96
CA LEU A 99 2.28 -8.71 -23.52
C LEU A 99 3.56 -9.22 -22.84
N THR A 100 4.06 -8.47 -21.86
CA THR A 100 5.19 -8.84 -21.02
C THR A 100 4.76 -8.89 -19.56
N ALA A 101 5.44 -9.75 -18.78
CA ALA A 101 5.23 -9.88 -17.34
C ALA A 101 6.57 -9.91 -16.61
N SER A 102 6.57 -9.37 -15.40
CA SER A 102 7.66 -9.47 -14.44
C SER A 102 7.08 -9.51 -13.03
N PHE A 103 7.87 -9.95 -12.06
CA PHE A 103 7.48 -9.86 -10.66
C PHE A 103 8.68 -9.63 -9.76
N ALA A 104 8.38 -9.11 -8.57
CA ALA A 104 9.29 -9.02 -7.44
C ALA A 104 8.67 -9.72 -6.22
N TYR A 105 9.52 -10.10 -5.27
CA TYR A 105 9.09 -10.65 -3.99
C TYR A 105 9.83 -9.99 -2.84
N ALA A 106 9.17 -9.91 -1.68
CA ALA A 106 9.74 -9.36 -0.46
C ALA A 106 9.38 -10.22 0.76
N PRO A 107 10.33 -10.47 1.68
CA PRO A 107 11.73 -10.03 1.63
C PRO A 107 12.57 -10.79 0.58
N SER A 108 13.69 -10.20 0.14
CA SER A 108 14.57 -10.76 -0.90
C SER A 108 15.35 -11.99 -0.43
N VAL A 109 15.57 -12.14 0.88
CA VAL A 109 16.17 -13.31 1.50
C VAL A 109 15.24 -13.82 2.62
N PRO A 110 14.19 -14.55 2.26
CA PRO A 110 13.18 -14.99 3.21
C PRO A 110 13.68 -16.13 4.11
N VAL A 111 13.22 -16.15 5.35
CA VAL A 111 13.48 -17.25 6.30
C VAL A 111 12.26 -18.15 6.44
N SER A 112 12.48 -19.39 6.84
CA SER A 112 11.44 -20.42 6.95
C SER A 112 10.28 -19.95 7.84
N GLY A 113 9.05 -20.10 7.35
CA GLY A 113 7.83 -19.65 8.01
C GLY A 113 7.46 -18.18 7.78
N GLN A 114 8.39 -17.35 7.29
CA GLN A 114 8.11 -15.95 6.97
C GLN A 114 7.16 -15.84 5.77
N SER A 115 6.17 -14.93 5.88
CA SER A 115 5.28 -14.65 4.76
C SER A 115 6.00 -13.82 3.71
N ILE A 116 6.01 -14.31 2.47
CA ILE A 116 6.65 -13.65 1.33
C ILE A 116 5.55 -13.06 0.47
N SER A 117 5.65 -11.77 0.16
CA SER A 117 4.72 -11.07 -0.72
C SER A 117 5.26 -11.03 -2.15
N PHE A 118 4.48 -11.50 -3.12
CA PHE A 118 4.78 -11.50 -4.54
C PHE A 118 3.92 -10.44 -5.24
N THR A 119 4.58 -9.53 -5.95
CA THR A 119 3.95 -8.43 -6.68
C THR A 119 4.31 -8.52 -8.16
N GLY A 120 3.30 -8.71 -9.00
CA GLY A 120 3.43 -8.81 -10.44
C GLY A 120 3.24 -7.47 -11.15
N SER A 121 3.89 -7.31 -12.28
CA SER A 121 3.71 -6.19 -13.21
C SER A 121 3.51 -6.72 -14.62
N ALA A 122 2.67 -6.02 -15.39
CA ALA A 122 2.31 -6.37 -16.75
C ALA A 122 2.37 -5.13 -17.65
N SER A 123 2.81 -5.29 -18.89
CA SER A 123 2.78 -4.23 -19.90
C SER A 123 2.52 -4.78 -21.30
N GLY A 124 2.04 -3.96 -22.23
CA GLY A 124 1.58 -4.41 -23.55
C GLY A 124 0.28 -5.21 -23.49
N GLY A 125 -0.11 -5.85 -24.59
CA GLY A 125 -1.40 -6.51 -24.71
C GLY A 125 -2.59 -5.55 -24.53
N THR A 126 -3.73 -6.08 -24.11
CA THR A 126 -4.99 -5.32 -23.92
C THR A 126 -5.44 -5.32 -22.46
N SER A 127 -5.37 -4.16 -21.78
CA SER A 127 -5.81 -4.00 -20.38
C SER A 127 -7.35 -4.10 -20.22
N PRO A 128 -7.87 -4.47 -19.04
CA PRO A 128 -7.16 -4.84 -17.80
C PRO A 128 -6.52 -6.25 -17.85
N TYR A 129 -5.61 -6.52 -16.91
CA TYR A 129 -4.88 -7.79 -16.79
C TYR A 129 -5.39 -8.64 -15.62
N SER A 130 -5.31 -9.95 -15.75
CA SER A 130 -5.47 -10.91 -14.65
C SER A 130 -4.14 -11.62 -14.34
N TYR A 131 -3.94 -11.94 -13.06
CA TYR A 131 -2.69 -12.49 -12.53
C TYR A 131 -2.98 -13.84 -11.87
N SER A 132 -2.26 -14.87 -12.31
CA SER A 132 -2.28 -16.22 -11.74
C SER A 132 -0.86 -16.63 -11.37
N TRP A 133 -0.70 -17.20 -10.18
CA TRP A 133 0.58 -17.57 -9.60
C TRP A 133 0.64 -19.06 -9.34
N SER A 134 1.78 -19.68 -9.63
CA SER A 134 2.17 -21.00 -9.13
C SER A 134 3.33 -20.81 -8.15
N LEU A 135 3.03 -20.99 -6.87
CA LEU A 135 3.97 -20.82 -5.77
C LEU A 135 4.35 -22.20 -5.24
N ALA A 136 5.37 -22.84 -5.85
CA ALA A 136 5.76 -24.22 -5.55
C ALA A 136 4.59 -25.24 -5.66
N GLY A 137 3.78 -25.15 -6.73
CA GLY A 137 2.63 -26.02 -6.95
C GLY A 137 1.34 -25.57 -6.25
N THR A 138 1.37 -24.50 -5.45
CA THR A 138 0.16 -23.85 -4.92
C THR A 138 -0.34 -22.78 -5.89
N SER A 139 -1.56 -22.93 -6.41
CA SER A 139 -2.16 -21.93 -7.30
C SER A 139 -2.81 -20.80 -6.51
N LYS A 140 -2.51 -19.54 -6.88
CA LYS A 140 -3.17 -18.33 -6.35
C LYS A 140 -3.55 -17.37 -7.46
N THR A 141 -4.59 -16.57 -7.23
CA THR A 141 -5.00 -15.49 -8.13
C THR A 141 -4.99 -14.16 -7.37
N GLY A 142 -4.78 -13.07 -8.11
CA GLY A 142 -4.70 -11.72 -7.55
C GLY A 142 -3.29 -11.14 -7.63
N ASN A 143 -3.15 -9.88 -7.25
CA ASN A 143 -1.88 -9.15 -7.24
C ASN A 143 -1.98 -7.98 -6.25
N PRO A 144 -1.21 -7.96 -5.15
CA PRO A 144 -0.20 -8.96 -4.75
C PRO A 144 -0.82 -10.26 -4.18
N VAL A 145 0.00 -11.31 -4.07
CA VAL A 145 -0.31 -12.55 -3.31
C VAL A 145 0.80 -12.83 -2.30
N SER A 146 0.53 -13.61 -1.25
CA SER A 146 1.57 -13.95 -0.27
C SER A 146 1.55 -15.43 0.14
N GLN A 147 2.72 -16.02 0.43
CA GLN A 147 2.85 -17.40 0.92
C GLN A 147 4.10 -17.55 1.79
N SER A 148 4.02 -18.40 2.82
CA SER A 148 5.18 -18.84 3.59
C SER A 148 5.65 -20.22 3.09
N PHE A 149 6.96 -20.46 3.17
CA PHE A 149 7.60 -21.71 2.75
C PHE A 149 8.44 -22.28 3.90
N THR A 150 8.72 -23.58 3.84
CA THR A 150 9.80 -24.18 4.65
C THR A 150 11.16 -23.81 4.06
N ASN A 151 12.27 -24.13 4.72
CA ASN A 151 13.59 -23.92 4.12
C ASN A 151 13.75 -24.76 2.85
N GLY A 152 14.52 -24.24 1.89
CA GLY A 152 14.76 -24.88 0.59
C GLY A 152 14.55 -23.94 -0.59
N THR A 153 14.68 -24.48 -1.80
CA THR A 153 14.57 -23.72 -3.06
C THR A 153 13.30 -24.09 -3.82
N TYR A 154 12.56 -23.09 -4.30
CA TYR A 154 11.25 -23.23 -4.93
C TYR A 154 11.18 -22.48 -6.26
N THR A 155 10.48 -23.04 -7.24
CA THR A 155 10.16 -22.32 -8.48
C THR A 155 8.85 -21.54 -8.33
N ILE A 156 8.90 -20.24 -8.60
CA ILE A 156 7.78 -19.31 -8.56
C ILE A 156 7.45 -18.87 -9.97
N SER A 157 6.20 -19.09 -10.42
CA SER A 157 5.74 -18.69 -11.73
C SER A 157 4.59 -17.69 -11.65
N LEU A 158 4.68 -16.62 -12.45
CA LEU A 158 3.60 -15.68 -12.70
C LEU A 158 3.10 -15.84 -14.14
N THR A 159 1.80 -16.09 -14.30
CA THR A 159 1.09 -16.01 -15.57
C THR A 159 0.19 -14.78 -15.57
N VAL A 160 0.38 -13.92 -16.58
CA VAL A 160 -0.48 -12.76 -16.83
C VAL A 160 -1.34 -13.03 -18.06
N THR A 161 -2.64 -12.75 -17.97
CA THR A 161 -3.58 -12.82 -19.09
C THR A 161 -4.17 -11.44 -19.36
N ASP A 162 -4.16 -11.01 -20.62
CA ASP A 162 -4.82 -9.78 -21.05
C ASP A 162 -6.29 -10.01 -21.42
N THR A 163 -7.05 -8.95 -21.66
CA THR A 163 -8.49 -9.06 -21.96
C THR A 163 -8.78 -9.72 -23.33
N ALA A 164 -7.78 -9.78 -24.22
CA ALA A 164 -7.87 -10.50 -25.49
C ALA A 164 -7.56 -12.00 -25.35
N GLY A 165 -7.29 -12.49 -24.13
CA GLY A 165 -6.96 -13.88 -23.84
C GLY A 165 -5.51 -14.26 -24.13
N LYS A 166 -4.64 -13.29 -24.43
CA LYS A 166 -3.21 -13.53 -24.62
C LYS A 166 -2.54 -13.72 -23.26
N THR A 167 -1.67 -14.73 -23.15
CA THR A 167 -0.97 -15.05 -21.91
C THR A 167 0.53 -14.95 -22.06
N THR A 168 1.22 -14.57 -20.98
CA THR A 168 2.67 -14.70 -20.85
C THR A 168 3.02 -15.22 -19.45
N THR A 169 4.04 -16.07 -19.36
CA THR A 169 4.47 -16.69 -18.09
C THR A 169 5.96 -16.44 -17.87
N ILE A 170 6.32 -16.04 -16.65
CA ILE A 170 7.71 -15.91 -16.21
C ILE A 170 7.92 -16.72 -14.93
N SER A 171 9.09 -17.33 -14.78
CA SER A 171 9.48 -18.11 -13.60
C SER A 171 10.79 -17.62 -13.00
N GLN A 172 10.91 -17.63 -11.68
CA GLN A 172 12.16 -17.37 -10.94
C GLN A 172 12.30 -18.37 -9.78
N SER A 173 13.54 -18.68 -9.41
CA SER A 173 13.84 -19.49 -8.22
C SER A 173 13.82 -18.61 -6.96
N LEU A 174 13.26 -19.16 -5.88
CA LEU A 174 13.16 -18.55 -4.56
C LEU A 174 13.81 -19.47 -3.53
N THR A 175 14.88 -19.01 -2.88
CA THR A 175 15.55 -19.76 -1.80
C THR A 175 15.11 -19.22 -0.44
N VAL A 176 14.63 -20.11 0.42
CA VAL A 176 14.17 -19.81 1.78
C VAL A 176 15.16 -20.40 2.78
N LEU A 177 15.73 -19.55 3.63
CA LEU A 177 16.71 -19.92 4.64
C LEU A 177 16.06 -20.66 5.84
N PRO A 178 16.80 -21.46 6.61
CA PRO A 178 16.32 -21.97 7.89
C PRO A 178 16.08 -20.81 8.89
N PRO A 179 15.25 -21.02 9.93
CA PRO A 179 15.08 -20.03 11.00
C PRO A 179 16.45 -19.67 11.58
N SER A 180 16.71 -18.38 11.83
CA SER A 180 17.93 -17.94 12.51
C SER A 180 18.06 -18.70 13.83
N THR A 181 19.14 -19.45 14.01
CA THR A 181 19.49 -19.98 15.33
C THR A 181 19.69 -18.79 16.27
N SER A 182 19.13 -18.87 17.48
CA SER A 182 19.35 -17.85 18.51
C SER A 182 20.85 -17.52 18.60
N SER A 183 21.19 -16.24 18.65
CA SER A 183 22.52 -15.63 18.46
C SER A 183 23.62 -16.02 19.47
N GLY A 184 23.69 -17.29 19.89
CA GLY A 184 24.62 -17.77 20.91
C GLY A 184 25.29 -19.11 20.64
N SER A 185 24.96 -19.85 19.56
CA SER A 185 25.60 -21.14 19.27
C SER A 185 26.68 -21.11 18.18
N VAL A 186 26.51 -20.36 17.09
CA VAL A 186 27.47 -20.30 15.97
C VAL A 186 28.48 -19.17 16.18
N PRO A 187 29.81 -19.44 16.20
CA PRO A 187 30.81 -18.39 16.36
C PRO A 187 30.90 -17.50 15.12
N THR A 188 31.21 -16.22 15.35
CA THR A 188 31.58 -15.28 14.29
C THR A 188 33.07 -15.44 14.02
N LEU A 189 33.41 -15.94 12.83
CA LEU A 189 34.78 -16.21 12.42
C LEU A 189 35.11 -15.30 11.24
N ILE A 190 36.14 -14.48 11.41
CA ILE A 190 36.72 -13.63 10.37
C ILE A 190 38.23 -13.67 10.42
N GLY A 191 38.84 -13.94 9.27
CA GLY A 191 40.28 -14.05 9.15
C GLY A 191 40.79 -13.60 7.79
N TRP A 192 42.10 -13.40 7.73
CA TRP A 192 42.81 -13.08 6.50
C TRP A 192 44.17 -13.78 6.50
N GLY A 193 44.43 -14.56 5.45
CA GLY A 193 45.59 -15.43 5.28
C GLY A 193 45.50 -16.77 6.00
N GLY A 194 46.52 -17.60 5.78
CA GLY A 194 46.83 -18.78 6.55
C GLY A 194 48.34 -18.95 6.69
N VAL A 195 48.75 -19.92 7.50
CA VAL A 195 50.15 -20.19 7.81
C VAL A 195 50.41 -21.68 7.80
N LYS A 196 51.62 -22.06 7.40
CA LYS A 196 52.06 -23.45 7.58
C LYS A 196 52.22 -23.76 9.06
N MET A 197 51.97 -25.00 9.44
CA MET A 197 52.08 -25.42 10.84
C MET A 197 53.47 -25.17 11.44
N ASP A 198 54.55 -25.28 10.65
CA ASP A 198 55.92 -25.00 11.09
C ASP A 198 56.24 -23.51 11.30
N GLU A 199 55.38 -22.58 10.84
CA GLU A 199 55.52 -21.15 11.13
C GLU A 199 55.22 -20.78 12.59
N SER A 200 54.78 -21.75 13.39
CA SER A 200 54.68 -21.67 14.85
C SER A 200 56.03 -21.85 15.58
N VAL A 201 57.07 -22.33 14.89
CA VAL A 201 58.41 -22.56 15.45
C VAL A 201 59.06 -21.22 15.82
N ALA A 202 59.89 -21.24 16.87
CA ALA A 202 60.60 -20.06 17.36
C ALA A 202 61.30 -19.29 16.23
N GLY A 203 61.16 -17.97 16.24
CA GLY A 203 61.82 -17.11 15.26
C GLY A 203 63.34 -17.21 15.35
N SER A 204 64.03 -16.93 14.24
CA SER A 204 65.50 -16.95 14.18
C SER A 204 66.17 -15.67 14.71
N GLY A 205 65.39 -14.65 15.13
CA GLY A 205 65.86 -13.39 15.69
C GLY A 205 64.82 -12.25 15.60
N GLY A 206 64.96 -11.19 16.41
CA GLY A 206 64.14 -9.97 16.33
C GLY A 206 63.29 -9.70 17.58
N THR A 207 61.98 -9.54 17.40
CA THR A 207 61.00 -9.30 18.49
C THR A 207 60.97 -10.49 19.44
N ALA A 208 61.07 -10.24 20.74
CA ALA A 208 60.90 -11.30 21.74
C ALA A 208 59.47 -11.86 21.69
N SER A 209 59.32 -13.19 21.82
CA SER A 209 58.00 -13.82 21.88
C SER A 209 57.26 -13.38 23.15
N ALA A 210 56.00 -12.98 22.99
CA ALA A 210 55.05 -12.75 24.07
C ALA A 210 54.45 -14.07 24.58
N VAL A 211 54.52 -15.14 23.77
CA VAL A 211 53.97 -16.47 24.08
C VAL A 211 55.00 -17.39 24.74
N PHE A 212 56.24 -17.42 24.22
CA PHE A 212 57.30 -18.33 24.63
C PHE A 212 58.51 -17.59 25.22
N LEU A 213 58.57 -17.53 26.54
CA LEU A 213 59.61 -16.79 27.25
C LEU A 213 61.02 -17.29 26.90
N GLY A 214 61.89 -16.39 26.43
CA GLY A 214 63.26 -16.69 26.04
C GLY A 214 63.44 -17.05 24.56
N GLU A 215 62.35 -17.13 23.80
CA GLU A 215 62.37 -17.31 22.35
C GLU A 215 62.12 -15.97 21.61
N TYR A 216 62.43 -15.95 20.32
CA TYR A 216 61.94 -14.89 19.42
C TYR A 216 60.57 -15.25 18.88
N ALA A 217 59.74 -14.24 18.66
CA ALA A 217 58.39 -14.41 18.14
C ALA A 217 58.40 -15.18 16.82
N SER A 218 57.51 -16.17 16.70
CA SER A 218 57.36 -16.95 15.47
C SER A 218 56.65 -16.13 14.37
N ASN A 219 56.67 -16.63 13.12
CA ASN A 219 55.98 -15.94 12.03
C ASN A 219 54.47 -15.89 12.27
N MET A 220 53.91 -17.00 12.75
CA MET A 220 52.51 -17.08 13.14
C MET A 220 52.18 -16.08 14.26
N GLU A 221 53.03 -15.97 15.29
CA GLU A 221 52.83 -15.01 16.38
C GLU A 221 52.81 -13.56 15.89
N LEU A 222 53.73 -13.21 15.02
CA LEU A 222 53.80 -11.87 14.45
C LEU A 222 52.64 -11.57 13.49
N LEU A 223 52.09 -12.57 12.81
CA LEU A 223 50.88 -12.45 12.01
C LEU A 223 49.65 -12.21 12.89
N LEU A 224 49.45 -13.03 13.92
CA LEU A 224 48.29 -12.95 14.81
C LEU A 224 48.25 -11.62 15.55
N PHE A 225 49.39 -11.12 16.02
CA PHE A 225 49.50 -9.78 16.59
C PHE A 225 48.96 -8.67 15.66
N LYS A 226 49.21 -8.79 14.35
CA LYS A 226 48.73 -7.81 13.36
C LYS A 226 47.25 -7.98 13.06
N LEU A 227 46.80 -9.22 12.89
CA LEU A 227 45.40 -9.53 12.63
C LEU A 227 44.51 -9.10 13.80
N GLU A 228 44.95 -9.31 15.05
CA GLU A 228 44.24 -8.88 16.25
C GLU A 228 44.04 -7.36 16.26
N ALA A 229 45.11 -6.60 15.96
CA ALA A 229 45.05 -5.14 15.89
C ALA A 229 44.10 -4.61 14.79
N GLN A 230 43.75 -5.46 13.82
CA GLN A 230 42.80 -5.16 12.74
C GLN A 230 41.38 -5.69 13.01
N GLY A 231 41.15 -6.34 14.15
CA GLY A 231 39.85 -6.85 14.56
C GLY A 231 39.48 -8.22 14.00
N TYR A 232 40.44 -8.92 13.38
CA TYR A 232 40.26 -10.32 12.98
C TYR A 232 40.41 -11.25 14.19
N ASN A 233 39.81 -12.44 14.09
CA ASN A 233 39.76 -13.38 15.21
C ASN A 233 39.94 -14.84 14.83
N THR A 234 40.27 -15.14 13.57
CA THR A 234 40.46 -16.51 13.08
C THR A 234 41.74 -16.60 12.25
N VAL A 235 42.49 -17.68 12.43
CA VAL A 235 43.64 -18.06 11.60
C VAL A 235 43.49 -19.48 11.08
N ARG A 236 43.91 -19.72 9.83
CA ARG A 236 44.02 -21.05 9.24
C ARG A 236 45.46 -21.55 9.30
N VAL A 237 45.65 -22.79 9.76
CA VAL A 237 46.94 -23.43 9.95
C VAL A 237 46.97 -24.75 9.19
N ASP A 238 47.76 -24.75 8.13
CA ASP A 238 47.77 -25.79 7.10
C ASP A 238 48.94 -26.76 7.31
N PHE A 239 48.76 -28.02 6.95
CA PHE A 239 49.83 -29.03 6.91
C PHE A 239 49.59 -30.08 5.81
N ASP A 240 50.66 -30.75 5.40
CA ASP A 240 50.67 -31.63 4.22
C ASP A 240 49.74 -32.85 4.31
N PRO A 241 49.30 -33.37 3.14
CA PRO A 241 48.74 -34.71 3.04
C PRO A 241 49.71 -35.77 3.56
N TYR A 242 49.16 -36.91 3.97
CA TYR A 242 49.94 -38.04 4.47
C TYR A 242 49.72 -39.34 3.70
N CYS A 243 48.52 -39.58 3.17
CA CYS A 243 48.11 -40.93 2.76
C CYS A 243 48.47 -41.26 1.33
N THR A 244 48.32 -40.32 0.40
CA THR A 244 48.67 -40.55 -1.00
C THR A 244 49.88 -39.78 -1.46
N ASP A 245 50.29 -38.69 -0.81
CA ASP A 245 51.44 -37.89 -1.22
C ASP A 245 52.78 -38.59 -0.96
N THR A 246 53.59 -38.69 -2.01
CA THR A 246 54.95 -39.25 -1.97
C THR A 246 55.99 -38.38 -2.69
N ILE A 247 55.60 -37.23 -3.26
CA ILE A 247 56.45 -36.40 -4.12
C ILE A 247 56.68 -35.01 -3.53
N ASP A 248 55.67 -34.40 -2.90
CA ASP A 248 55.73 -33.03 -2.38
C ASP A 248 55.81 -32.99 -0.84
N TYR A 249 56.60 -33.91 -0.28
CA TYR A 249 56.84 -33.97 1.17
C TYR A 249 57.42 -32.63 1.67
N ASN A 250 56.67 -31.91 2.51
CA ASN A 250 56.98 -30.61 3.12
C ASN A 250 56.55 -29.35 2.33
N TYR A 251 55.47 -29.38 1.55
CA TYR A 251 54.93 -28.22 0.83
C TYR A 251 54.19 -27.23 1.75
N MET A 252 53.17 -27.71 2.49
CA MET A 252 52.44 -27.04 3.57
C MET A 252 52.99 -27.34 4.97
N SER A 253 54.17 -27.96 5.03
CA SER A 253 54.83 -28.50 6.22
C SER A 253 54.25 -29.80 6.74
N VAL A 254 55.13 -30.73 7.11
CA VAL A 254 54.73 -32.01 7.69
C VAL A 254 54.12 -31.78 9.07
N TYR A 255 53.00 -32.46 9.36
CA TYR A 255 52.39 -32.41 10.68
C TYR A 255 53.40 -32.71 11.80
N SER A 256 53.43 -31.84 12.81
CA SER A 256 54.21 -32.03 14.02
C SER A 256 53.34 -31.71 15.22
N ALA A 257 53.16 -32.69 16.12
CA ALA A 257 52.39 -32.50 17.35
C ALA A 257 52.95 -31.35 18.21
N THR A 258 54.27 -31.12 18.17
CA THR A 258 54.92 -30.01 18.88
C THR A 258 54.55 -28.66 18.24
N ASN A 259 54.61 -28.58 16.91
CA ASN A 259 54.27 -27.35 16.20
C ASN A 259 52.77 -27.04 16.29
N ALA A 260 51.91 -28.07 16.21
CA ALA A 260 50.48 -27.92 16.43
C ALA A 260 50.16 -27.37 17.83
N GLN A 261 50.81 -27.89 18.89
CA GLN A 261 50.66 -27.36 20.25
C GLN A 261 51.13 -25.91 20.36
N ARG A 262 52.26 -25.57 19.71
CA ARG A 262 52.75 -24.19 19.68
C ARG A 262 51.79 -23.27 18.95
N ALA A 263 51.28 -23.67 17.80
CA ALA A 263 50.28 -22.93 17.04
C ALA A 263 49.02 -22.65 17.88
N ILE A 264 48.54 -23.66 18.61
CA ILE A 264 47.41 -23.52 19.55
C ILE A 264 47.72 -22.53 20.67
N GLN A 265 48.91 -22.59 21.28
CA GLN A 265 49.30 -21.67 22.36
C GLN A 265 49.40 -20.22 21.87
N ILE A 266 49.89 -20.01 20.64
CA ILE A 266 49.90 -18.69 20.01
C ILE A 266 48.47 -18.22 19.78
N ALA A 267 47.61 -19.03 19.14
CA ALA A 267 46.22 -18.67 18.90
C ALA A 267 45.46 -18.36 20.22
N GLN A 268 45.69 -19.17 21.26
CA GLN A 268 45.11 -18.97 22.58
C GLN A 268 45.56 -17.66 23.23
N HIS A 269 46.83 -17.29 23.09
CA HIS A 269 47.37 -16.04 23.66
C HIS A 269 46.67 -14.80 23.08
N TYR A 270 46.43 -14.78 21.77
CA TYR A 270 45.77 -13.67 21.07
C TYR A 270 44.23 -13.82 21.01
N GLY A 271 43.66 -14.87 21.60
CA GLY A 271 42.21 -15.11 21.62
C GLY A 271 41.61 -15.51 20.27
N PHE A 272 42.41 -16.08 19.36
CA PHE A 272 42.00 -16.47 18.01
C PHE A 272 41.32 -17.85 17.99
N TRP A 273 40.35 -18.03 17.09
CA TRP A 273 39.98 -19.34 16.58
C TRP A 273 41.07 -19.87 15.65
N ILE A 274 41.35 -21.16 15.72
CA ILE A 274 42.37 -21.81 14.90
C ILE A 274 41.70 -22.91 14.06
N ILE A 275 41.79 -22.77 12.73
CA ILE A 275 41.39 -23.80 11.78
C ILE A 275 42.62 -24.68 11.56
N ILE A 276 42.49 -25.98 11.82
CA ILE A 276 43.54 -26.97 11.55
C ILE A 276 43.18 -27.67 10.24
N ASP A 277 43.90 -27.31 9.17
CA ASP A 277 43.65 -27.75 7.79
C ASP A 277 44.58 -28.90 7.38
N TYR A 278 43.97 -30.02 6.97
CA TYR A 278 44.68 -31.11 6.30
C TYR A 278 44.60 -30.89 4.80
N HIS A 279 45.73 -30.54 4.21
CA HIS A 279 45.84 -30.07 2.84
C HIS A 279 45.83 -31.22 1.80
N GLY A 280 44.85 -32.11 1.92
CA GLY A 280 44.89 -33.49 1.44
C GLY A 280 44.41 -33.76 0.00
N TYR A 281 43.50 -32.93 -0.52
CA TYR A 281 42.88 -33.05 -1.83
C TYR A 281 42.22 -34.41 -2.12
N SER A 282 43.02 -35.40 -2.53
CA SER A 282 42.52 -36.68 -3.03
C SER A 282 42.56 -37.80 -1.98
N ASP A 283 43.25 -37.60 -0.86
CA ASP A 283 43.47 -38.61 0.19
C ASP A 283 42.15 -39.24 0.67
N ILE A 284 41.12 -38.42 0.85
CA ILE A 284 39.80 -38.88 1.27
C ILE A 284 39.18 -39.91 0.31
N PHE A 285 39.43 -39.79 -1.01
CA PHE A 285 38.91 -40.70 -2.03
C PHE A 285 39.79 -41.92 -2.25
N ARG A 286 41.10 -41.79 -2.01
CA ARG A 286 42.09 -42.79 -2.42
C ARG A 286 42.40 -43.79 -1.31
N ASP A 287 42.47 -43.32 -0.06
CA ASP A 287 42.64 -44.17 1.12
C ASP A 287 42.00 -43.55 2.37
N THR A 288 40.65 -43.58 2.41
CA THR A 288 39.87 -43.09 3.56
C THR A 288 40.27 -43.78 4.87
N SER A 289 40.75 -45.03 4.82
CA SER A 289 41.17 -45.76 6.02
C SER A 289 42.46 -45.20 6.59
N CYS A 290 43.45 -44.91 5.74
CA CYS A 290 44.65 -44.19 6.16
C CYS A 290 44.28 -42.81 6.72
N TRP A 291 43.45 -42.06 6.00
CA TRP A 291 43.07 -40.69 6.38
C TRP A 291 42.38 -40.63 7.75
N LEU A 292 41.39 -41.50 8.01
CA LEU A 292 40.74 -41.61 9.32
C LEU A 292 41.72 -41.98 10.43
N ASN A 293 42.62 -42.94 10.18
CA ASN A 293 43.61 -43.38 11.16
C ASN A 293 44.66 -42.32 11.46
N TYR A 294 44.98 -41.47 10.48
CA TYR A 294 45.91 -40.36 10.64
C TYR A 294 45.34 -39.25 11.51
N TRP A 295 44.07 -38.89 11.28
CA TRP A 295 43.37 -37.86 12.06
C TRP A 295 43.10 -38.25 13.52
N LYS A 296 42.85 -39.53 13.79
CA LYS A 296 42.49 -40.04 15.12
C LYS A 296 43.44 -39.57 16.25
N PRO A 297 44.78 -39.79 16.17
CA PRO A 297 45.71 -39.31 17.19
C PRO A 297 45.83 -37.79 17.25
N ILE A 298 45.60 -37.07 16.15
CA ILE A 298 45.63 -35.60 16.12
C ILE A 298 44.50 -35.06 16.99
N VAL A 299 43.24 -35.43 16.69
CA VAL A 299 42.06 -34.98 17.45
C VAL A 299 42.18 -35.38 18.92
N GLN A 300 42.62 -36.60 19.21
CA GLN A 300 42.76 -37.09 20.58
C GLN A 300 43.79 -36.30 21.41
N ASN A 301 44.91 -35.88 20.81
CA ASN A 301 46.02 -35.29 21.54
C ASN A 301 45.91 -33.77 21.70
N ILE A 302 45.45 -33.06 20.66
CA ILE A 302 45.38 -31.59 20.69
C ILE A 302 43.96 -31.05 20.86
N GLY A 303 42.91 -31.83 20.57
CA GLY A 303 41.52 -31.38 20.77
C GLY A 303 41.24 -30.87 22.19
N PRO A 304 41.58 -31.59 23.26
CA PRO A 304 41.32 -31.13 24.63
C PRO A 304 42.11 -29.88 25.07
N SER A 305 43.10 -29.44 24.29
CA SER A 305 44.02 -28.38 24.70
C SER A 305 43.44 -26.96 24.55
N TYR A 306 42.46 -26.78 23.66
CA TYR A 306 41.91 -25.46 23.37
C TYR A 306 40.51 -25.53 22.77
N THR A 307 39.58 -24.73 23.29
CA THR A 307 38.15 -24.81 22.93
C THR A 307 37.79 -24.17 21.59
N ASN A 308 38.67 -23.31 21.05
CA ASN A 308 38.39 -22.54 19.83
C ASN A 308 39.08 -23.15 18.60
N ILE A 309 39.18 -24.48 18.56
CA ILE A 309 39.61 -25.22 17.38
C ILE A 309 38.44 -25.40 16.41
N VAL A 310 38.73 -25.27 15.12
CA VAL A 310 37.90 -25.73 14.02
C VAL A 310 38.70 -26.78 13.26
N TRP A 311 38.13 -27.98 13.08
CA TRP A 311 38.75 -29.02 12.27
C TRP A 311 38.35 -28.84 10.81
N GLU A 312 39.32 -28.80 9.90
CA GLU A 312 39.09 -28.88 8.45
C GLU A 312 39.72 -30.20 7.98
N PRO A 313 38.92 -31.29 7.94
CA PRO A 313 39.44 -32.64 7.75
C PRO A 313 40.06 -32.90 6.39
N GLU A 314 39.65 -32.14 5.36
CA GLU A 314 40.15 -32.27 4.00
C GLU A 314 39.99 -30.94 3.26
N ASN A 315 41.10 -30.37 2.81
CA ASN A 315 41.14 -29.26 1.86
C ASN A 315 40.74 -29.73 0.46
N GLU A 316 39.88 -28.98 -0.23
CA GLU A 316 39.70 -29.05 -1.69
C GLU A 316 39.54 -30.48 -2.26
N PRO A 317 38.51 -31.24 -1.83
CA PRO A 317 38.40 -32.66 -2.14
C PRO A 317 38.25 -32.90 -3.65
N GLU A 318 39.17 -33.65 -4.26
CA GLU A 318 39.20 -33.92 -5.70
C GLU A 318 39.43 -35.42 -6.00
N PHE A 319 38.69 -35.96 -6.97
CA PHE A 319 38.74 -37.40 -7.29
C PHE A 319 39.22 -37.71 -8.72
N TYR A 320 39.37 -36.67 -9.54
CA TYR A 320 39.70 -36.80 -10.96
C TYR A 320 41.19 -36.97 -11.18
N ASN A 321 41.98 -36.14 -10.49
CA ASN A 321 43.42 -36.17 -10.55
C ASN A 321 43.99 -36.62 -9.20
N CYS A 322 45.30 -36.81 -9.22
CA CYS A 322 46.11 -37.08 -8.05
C CYS A 322 47.43 -36.35 -8.33
N ILE A 323 47.30 -35.02 -8.41
CA ILE A 323 48.28 -34.14 -9.05
C ILE A 323 49.63 -34.22 -8.32
N ASN A 324 49.60 -34.36 -6.99
CA ASN A 324 50.78 -34.31 -6.13
C ASN A 324 51.38 -35.71 -5.83
N SER A 325 50.81 -36.80 -6.38
CA SER A 325 51.40 -38.14 -6.22
C SER A 325 51.24 -39.10 -7.42
N PRO A 326 51.68 -38.70 -8.62
CA PRO A 326 51.50 -39.46 -9.86
C PRO A 326 52.19 -40.84 -9.91
N SER A 327 53.20 -41.13 -9.08
CA SER A 327 53.98 -42.38 -9.22
C SER A 327 53.34 -43.63 -8.59
N SER A 328 52.31 -43.50 -7.76
CA SER A 328 51.65 -44.65 -7.11
C SER A 328 50.20 -44.41 -6.66
N CYS A 329 49.49 -43.47 -7.27
CA CYS A 329 48.16 -43.11 -6.78
C CYS A 329 47.10 -44.21 -7.01
N PRO A 330 46.38 -44.65 -5.95
CA PRO A 330 45.27 -45.60 -6.08
C PRO A 330 44.16 -45.09 -7.01
N ALA A 331 43.45 -46.01 -7.67
CA ALA A 331 42.28 -45.65 -8.48
C ALA A 331 41.16 -45.09 -7.58
N SER A 332 40.47 -44.06 -8.05
CA SER A 332 39.35 -43.47 -7.33
C SER A 332 38.19 -44.47 -7.30
N PRO A 333 37.47 -44.61 -6.17
CA PRO A 333 36.29 -45.48 -6.08
C PRO A 333 35.09 -44.92 -6.85
N VAL A 334 35.18 -43.70 -7.39
CA VAL A 334 34.10 -42.97 -8.06
C VAL A 334 34.54 -42.43 -9.43
N SER A 335 33.57 -42.24 -10.32
CA SER A 335 33.81 -41.80 -11.71
C SER A 335 32.91 -40.63 -12.16
N SER A 336 32.11 -40.05 -11.26
CA SER A 336 31.22 -38.91 -11.55
C SER A 336 31.05 -38.04 -10.31
N ASP A 337 30.78 -36.74 -10.50
CA ASP A 337 30.61 -35.78 -9.39
C ASP A 337 29.54 -36.25 -8.39
N SER A 338 28.38 -36.71 -8.87
CA SER A 338 27.29 -37.16 -7.98
C SER A 338 27.69 -38.37 -7.12
N ALA A 339 28.45 -39.31 -7.70
CA ALA A 339 28.99 -40.43 -6.94
C ALA A 339 30.06 -39.98 -5.94
N ALA A 340 30.90 -39.01 -6.32
CA ALA A 340 31.90 -38.42 -5.45
C ALA A 340 31.27 -37.68 -4.26
N VAL A 341 30.20 -36.89 -4.44
CA VAL A 341 29.49 -36.22 -3.34
C VAL A 341 28.91 -37.24 -2.35
N THR A 342 28.34 -38.35 -2.86
CA THR A 342 27.80 -39.43 -2.03
C THR A 342 28.90 -40.11 -1.21
N TYR A 343 30.04 -40.37 -1.85
CA TYR A 343 31.21 -40.95 -1.19
C TYR A 343 31.77 -40.01 -0.13
N LEU A 344 31.96 -38.74 -0.48
CA LEU A 344 32.47 -37.67 0.37
C LEU A 344 31.58 -37.47 1.61
N SER A 345 30.25 -37.51 1.43
CA SER A 345 29.27 -37.50 2.53
C SER A 345 29.51 -38.64 3.51
N SER A 346 29.76 -39.85 3.00
CA SER A 346 30.00 -41.05 3.81
C SER A 346 31.36 -41.00 4.53
N ALA A 347 32.39 -40.45 3.90
CA ALA A 347 33.72 -40.30 4.49
C ALA A 347 33.73 -39.24 5.60
N TYR A 348 33.14 -38.07 5.36
CA TYR A 348 33.00 -37.04 6.38
C TYR A 348 32.15 -37.52 7.56
N GLN A 349 31.05 -38.25 7.33
CA GLN A 349 30.27 -38.81 8.44
C GLN A 349 31.10 -39.74 9.33
N GLN A 350 31.93 -40.61 8.74
CA GLN A 350 32.84 -41.48 9.49
C GLN A 350 33.85 -40.67 10.32
N TRP A 351 34.38 -39.58 9.77
CA TRP A 351 35.31 -38.70 10.47
C TRP A 351 34.63 -38.01 11.66
N ILE A 352 33.42 -37.44 11.43
CA ILE A 352 32.61 -36.79 12.47
C ILE A 352 32.30 -37.78 13.58
N ASP A 353 31.80 -38.97 13.25
CA ASP A 353 31.49 -40.00 14.23
C ASP A 353 32.74 -40.40 15.03
N GLN A 354 33.89 -40.55 14.37
CA GLN A 354 35.17 -40.83 15.04
C GLN A 354 35.56 -39.73 16.02
N ALA A 355 35.50 -38.46 15.60
CA ALA A 355 35.84 -37.32 16.46
C ALA A 355 34.90 -37.24 17.69
N ARG A 356 33.58 -37.39 17.46
CA ARG A 356 32.59 -37.38 18.55
C ARG A 356 32.76 -38.56 19.51
N LEU A 357 33.12 -39.75 19.01
CA LEU A 357 33.44 -40.92 19.85
C LEU A 357 34.67 -40.71 20.74
N LEU A 358 35.61 -39.86 20.32
CA LEU A 358 36.77 -39.44 21.15
C LEU A 358 36.39 -38.37 22.19
N GLY A 359 35.14 -37.90 22.21
CA GLY A 359 34.67 -36.83 23.09
C GLY A 359 34.94 -35.42 22.56
N ASP A 360 35.34 -35.29 21.29
CA ASP A 360 35.56 -33.99 20.67
C ASP A 360 34.24 -33.23 20.49
N THR A 361 34.25 -31.94 20.86
CA THR A 361 33.08 -31.06 20.74
C THR A 361 33.39 -29.80 19.93
N HIS A 362 34.43 -29.83 19.09
CA HIS A 362 34.83 -28.70 18.27
C HIS A 362 34.00 -28.58 17.00
N TRP A 363 34.11 -27.42 16.35
CA TRP A 363 33.52 -27.18 15.03
C TRP A 363 34.27 -27.98 13.97
N ILE A 364 33.54 -28.50 12.97
CA ILE A 364 34.10 -29.30 11.88
C ILE A 364 33.63 -28.69 10.57
N VAL A 365 34.55 -28.46 9.65
CA VAL A 365 34.27 -28.03 8.28
C VAL A 365 34.03 -29.25 7.40
N VAL A 366 33.01 -29.17 6.55
CA VAL A 366 32.69 -30.14 5.53
C VAL A 366 32.76 -29.44 4.18
N GLN A 367 33.81 -29.77 3.43
CA GLN A 367 34.17 -29.09 2.20
C GLN A 367 33.27 -29.52 1.03
N ASN A 368 32.84 -28.55 0.23
CA ASN A 368 32.14 -28.77 -1.04
C ASN A 368 33.11 -29.32 -2.10
N LEU A 369 32.67 -30.29 -2.91
CA LEU A 369 33.47 -30.88 -4.00
C LEU A 369 33.95 -29.84 -5.03
N CYS A 370 33.17 -28.78 -5.27
CA CYS A 370 33.49 -27.74 -6.23
C CYS A 370 34.42 -26.65 -5.68
N SER A 371 35.11 -26.91 -4.56
CA SER A 371 36.12 -25.99 -4.01
C SER A 371 37.43 -26.04 -4.79
N ASP A 372 37.82 -27.22 -5.29
CA ASP A 372 38.93 -27.39 -6.25
C ASP A 372 38.40 -27.27 -7.68
N SER A 373 37.72 -28.32 -8.14
CA SER A 373 37.17 -28.41 -9.49
C SER A 373 36.13 -29.53 -9.59
N CYS A 374 34.96 -29.23 -10.16
CA CYS A 374 33.89 -30.21 -10.39
C CYS A 374 33.21 -29.94 -11.75
N ASN A 375 32.76 -30.97 -12.47
CA ASN A 375 32.15 -30.76 -13.80
C ASN A 375 30.71 -30.23 -13.73
N LEU A 376 30.13 -30.13 -12.54
CA LEU A 376 28.82 -29.50 -12.31
C LEU A 376 28.84 -28.00 -12.61
N CYS A 377 30.00 -27.34 -12.43
CA CYS A 377 30.17 -25.94 -12.78
C CYS A 377 31.15 -25.80 -13.96
N PRO A 378 30.67 -25.59 -15.20
CA PRO A 378 31.52 -25.47 -16.39
C PRO A 378 32.51 -24.31 -16.36
N GLY A 379 32.32 -23.34 -15.46
CA GLY A 379 33.25 -22.24 -15.23
C GLY A 379 34.45 -22.60 -14.35
N GLY A 380 34.47 -23.79 -13.75
CA GLY A 380 35.54 -24.28 -12.87
C GLY A 380 35.57 -23.64 -11.48
N ASP A 381 35.04 -22.43 -11.35
CA ASP A 381 35.14 -21.59 -10.15
C ASP A 381 34.13 -21.95 -9.04
N GLY A 382 33.16 -22.84 -9.26
CA GLY A 382 32.14 -23.17 -8.25
C GLY A 382 31.02 -22.12 -8.09
N SER A 383 31.04 -21.03 -8.88
CA SER A 383 29.97 -20.02 -8.92
C SER A 383 28.85 -20.44 -9.88
N CYS A 384 28.12 -21.50 -9.53
CA CYS A 384 26.96 -21.93 -10.32
C CYS A 384 25.88 -22.64 -9.49
N SER A 385 24.64 -22.62 -10.00
CA SER A 385 23.51 -23.28 -9.33
C SER A 385 23.70 -24.80 -9.10
N ALA A 386 24.51 -25.47 -9.92
CA ALA A 386 24.75 -26.90 -9.77
C ALA A 386 25.71 -27.25 -8.61
N ALA A 387 26.56 -26.32 -8.15
CA ALA A 387 27.40 -26.49 -6.96
C ALA A 387 26.59 -26.58 -5.65
N ILE A 388 25.29 -26.32 -5.69
CA ILE A 388 24.40 -26.60 -4.54
C ILE A 388 24.31 -28.11 -4.29
N SER A 389 24.35 -28.91 -5.36
CA SER A 389 24.25 -30.37 -5.28
C SER A 389 25.57 -31.06 -4.91
N SER A 390 26.65 -30.29 -4.76
CA SER A 390 27.98 -30.79 -4.41
C SER A 390 28.37 -30.64 -2.94
N TYR A 391 27.49 -30.07 -2.11
CA TYR A 391 27.67 -30.10 -0.66
C TYR A 391 27.44 -31.52 -0.13
N PRO A 392 28.39 -32.08 0.66
CA PRO A 392 28.19 -33.35 1.32
C PRO A 392 27.05 -33.28 2.34
N SER A 393 26.27 -34.36 2.44
CA SER A 393 25.16 -34.50 3.39
C SER A 393 25.64 -35.26 4.62
N VAL A 394 25.75 -34.56 5.76
CA VAL A 394 26.19 -35.14 7.04
C VAL A 394 25.24 -34.79 8.19
N THR A 395 25.38 -35.53 9.29
CA THR A 395 24.73 -35.29 10.58
C THR A 395 25.79 -35.19 11.68
N ASP A 396 25.50 -34.43 12.75
CA ASP A 396 26.34 -34.39 13.94
C ASP A 396 25.62 -35.11 15.09
N PRO A 397 26.26 -36.10 15.74
CA PRO A 397 25.75 -36.71 16.97
C PRO A 397 25.43 -35.72 18.09
N LEU A 398 26.03 -34.52 18.08
CA LEU A 398 25.70 -33.42 18.99
C LEU A 398 24.33 -32.75 18.69
N GLY A 399 23.65 -33.14 17.61
CA GLY A 399 22.35 -32.64 17.20
C GLY A 399 22.43 -31.66 16.03
N ILE A 400 21.33 -30.94 15.75
CA ILE A 400 21.31 -29.82 14.79
C ILE A 400 21.89 -28.55 15.42
N PRO A 401 22.20 -27.46 14.67
CA PRO A 401 22.81 -26.25 15.23
C PRO A 401 22.08 -25.62 16.42
N SER A 402 20.75 -25.72 16.46
CA SER A 402 19.91 -25.25 17.60
C SER A 402 19.92 -26.19 18.81
N HIS A 403 20.46 -27.40 18.68
CA HIS A 403 20.57 -28.42 19.72
C HIS A 403 22.03 -28.77 20.07
N GLY A 404 23.01 -28.02 19.55
CA GLY A 404 24.43 -28.18 19.88
C GLY A 404 25.32 -28.78 18.78
N GLY A 405 24.78 -29.06 17.59
CA GLY A 405 25.56 -29.49 16.42
C GLY A 405 26.56 -28.43 15.95
N LYS A 406 27.76 -28.85 15.56
CA LYS A 406 28.89 -27.96 15.26
C LYS A 406 29.56 -28.33 13.93
N ILE A 407 28.81 -28.22 12.85
CA ILE A 407 29.30 -28.41 11.48
C ILE A 407 29.21 -27.08 10.73
N PHE A 408 30.25 -26.76 9.97
CA PHE A 408 30.23 -25.74 8.92
C PHE A 408 30.27 -26.43 7.55
N ILE A 409 29.45 -25.96 6.61
CA ILE A 409 29.73 -26.22 5.19
C ILE A 409 30.72 -25.16 4.68
N SER A 410 31.60 -25.55 3.77
CA SER A 410 32.57 -24.64 3.14
C SER A 410 32.57 -24.81 1.62
N LEU A 411 32.74 -23.70 0.91
CA LEU A 411 32.97 -23.62 -0.52
C LEU A 411 34.02 -22.55 -0.75
N HIS A 412 35.14 -22.92 -1.39
CA HIS A 412 36.16 -21.95 -1.72
C HIS A 412 35.70 -21.04 -2.85
N SER A 413 35.70 -19.73 -2.58
CA SER A 413 35.07 -18.73 -3.46
C SER A 413 36.13 -17.95 -4.23
N TYR A 414 36.79 -18.63 -5.17
CA TYR A 414 37.91 -18.11 -5.95
C TYR A 414 37.52 -17.64 -7.35
N MET A 415 37.77 -16.36 -7.65
CA MET A 415 37.73 -15.91 -9.04
C MET A 415 38.89 -16.50 -9.84
N ASP A 416 38.58 -17.32 -10.85
CA ASP A 416 39.56 -17.92 -11.78
C ASP A 416 39.98 -16.94 -12.90
N TYR A 417 41.24 -16.51 -12.88
CA TYR A 417 41.81 -15.62 -13.89
C TYR A 417 41.77 -16.19 -15.32
N ASN A 418 41.88 -17.51 -15.51
CA ASN A 418 41.86 -18.14 -16.84
C ASN A 418 40.48 -18.07 -17.51
N TYR A 419 39.41 -18.16 -16.72
CA TYR A 419 38.04 -18.04 -17.21
C TYR A 419 37.71 -16.62 -17.66
N TYR A 420 38.00 -15.61 -16.83
CA TYR A 420 37.59 -14.22 -17.07
C TYR A 420 38.54 -13.42 -17.98
N SER A 421 39.81 -13.85 -18.13
CA SER A 421 40.76 -13.23 -19.07
C SER A 421 40.43 -13.52 -20.55
N ASN A 422 39.74 -14.63 -20.84
CA ASN A 422 39.52 -15.12 -22.20
C ASN A 422 38.08 -14.97 -22.73
N SER A 423 37.06 -14.74 -21.87
CA SER A 423 35.66 -14.96 -22.26
C SER A 423 34.69 -13.77 -22.14
N THR A 424 34.89 -12.84 -21.19
CA THR A 424 33.77 -11.98 -20.74
C THR A 424 34.12 -10.52 -20.38
N GLY A 425 35.40 -10.19 -20.22
CA GLY A 425 35.83 -8.86 -19.77
C GLY A 425 35.59 -8.67 -18.27
N TRP A 426 36.66 -8.74 -17.49
CA TRP A 426 36.66 -8.52 -16.05
C TRP A 426 36.47 -7.01 -15.75
N ASN A 427 35.38 -6.66 -15.07
CA ASN A 427 35.05 -5.30 -14.62
C ASN A 427 34.10 -5.38 -13.40
N ASN A 428 33.78 -4.25 -12.76
CA ASN A 428 32.97 -4.27 -11.53
C ASN A 428 31.61 -4.96 -11.69
N ALA A 429 30.95 -4.84 -12.85
CA ALA A 429 29.66 -5.49 -13.06
C ALA A 429 29.78 -7.02 -13.18
N THR A 430 30.87 -7.51 -13.78
CA THR A 430 31.14 -8.96 -13.79
C THR A 430 31.59 -9.45 -12.41
N ALA A 431 32.42 -8.69 -11.69
CA ALA A 431 32.77 -8.97 -10.30
C ALA A 431 31.54 -9.05 -9.37
N ASP A 432 30.61 -8.11 -9.46
CA ASP A 432 29.36 -8.13 -8.69
C ASP A 432 28.54 -9.38 -9.02
N SER A 433 28.44 -9.74 -10.31
CA SER A 433 27.72 -10.94 -10.74
C SER A 433 28.34 -12.22 -10.21
N VAL A 434 29.66 -12.33 -10.18
CA VAL A 434 30.37 -13.52 -9.68
C VAL A 434 30.27 -13.60 -8.17
N ALA A 435 30.47 -12.50 -7.45
CA ALA A 435 30.28 -12.44 -6.00
C ALA A 435 28.85 -12.81 -5.61
N GLN A 436 27.87 -12.30 -6.35
CA GLN A 436 26.46 -12.64 -6.17
C GLN A 436 26.17 -14.12 -6.45
N GLY A 437 26.86 -14.72 -7.42
CA GLY A 437 26.79 -16.15 -7.75
C GLY A 437 27.28 -17.03 -6.61
N TYR A 438 28.49 -16.79 -6.09
CA TYR A 438 29.00 -17.48 -4.91
C TYR A 438 28.09 -17.34 -3.70
N TYR A 439 27.67 -16.11 -3.40
CA TYR A 439 26.76 -15.85 -2.31
C TYR A 439 25.47 -16.66 -2.43
N GLN A 440 24.87 -16.72 -3.61
CA GLN A 440 23.67 -17.53 -3.85
C GLN A 440 23.94 -19.03 -3.69
N THR A 441 25.08 -19.52 -4.16
CA THR A 441 25.48 -20.93 -4.00
C THR A 441 25.65 -21.30 -2.53
N VAL A 442 26.34 -20.47 -1.74
CA VAL A 442 26.54 -20.71 -0.29
C VAL A 442 25.22 -20.61 0.47
N VAL A 443 24.41 -19.57 0.22
CA VAL A 443 23.07 -19.41 0.82
C VAL A 443 22.17 -20.62 0.52
N ALA A 444 22.19 -21.12 -0.72
CA ALA A 444 21.43 -22.29 -1.09
C ALA A 444 21.98 -23.59 -0.49
N GLY A 445 23.30 -23.68 -0.27
CA GLY A 445 23.94 -24.76 0.49
C GLY A 445 23.51 -24.77 1.96
N VAL A 446 23.47 -23.59 2.61
CA VAL A 446 22.96 -23.44 3.97
C VAL A 446 21.49 -23.85 4.04
N ALA A 447 20.70 -23.46 3.03
CA ALA A 447 19.28 -23.83 2.95
C ALA A 447 19.06 -25.33 2.72
N SER A 448 19.90 -25.99 1.90
CA SER A 448 19.75 -27.41 1.55
C SER A 448 20.25 -28.34 2.65
N THR A 449 21.34 -27.97 3.33
CA THR A 449 21.97 -28.81 4.36
C THR A 449 21.48 -28.49 5.78
N GLY A 450 21.05 -27.24 6.02
CA GLY A 450 20.68 -26.75 7.35
C GLY A 450 21.87 -26.38 8.24
N TRP A 451 23.10 -26.51 7.76
CA TRP A 451 24.32 -26.14 8.48
C TRP A 451 24.75 -24.71 8.16
N PRO A 452 25.34 -23.97 9.13
CA PRO A 452 25.94 -22.67 8.86
C PRO A 452 27.16 -22.81 7.92
N ALA A 453 27.57 -21.71 7.30
CA ALA A 453 28.72 -21.70 6.40
C ALA A 453 29.94 -21.00 7.00
N LEU A 454 31.11 -21.57 6.74
CA LEU A 454 32.43 -20.95 6.92
C LEU A 454 33.19 -21.18 5.62
N ASN A 455 33.41 -20.13 4.84
CA ASN A 455 34.38 -20.16 3.76
C ASN A 455 35.78 -20.13 4.42
N THR A 456 36.51 -21.24 4.34
CA THR A 456 37.85 -21.40 4.93
C THR A 456 38.95 -20.85 4.03
N GLU A 457 38.66 -20.69 2.74
CA GLU A 457 39.56 -20.15 1.73
C GLU A 457 38.78 -19.47 0.60
N GLY A 458 39.33 -18.41 0.01
CA GLY A 458 38.71 -17.73 -1.13
C GLY A 458 39.35 -16.38 -1.42
N GLY A 459 38.93 -15.77 -2.54
CA GLY A 459 39.54 -14.54 -3.01
C GLY A 459 39.64 -14.55 -4.53
N THR A 460 40.78 -14.11 -5.05
CA THR A 460 41.09 -14.27 -6.47
C THR A 460 42.24 -15.25 -6.62
N ASP A 461 42.26 -16.03 -7.69
CA ASP A 461 43.32 -17.02 -7.90
C ASP A 461 44.71 -16.35 -7.81
N PRO A 462 45.64 -16.84 -6.98
CA PRO A 462 46.98 -16.27 -6.85
C PRO A 462 47.86 -16.48 -8.10
N LEU A 463 47.50 -17.39 -9.01
CA LEU A 463 48.33 -17.82 -10.13
C LEU A 463 47.68 -17.58 -11.49
N CYS A 464 48.25 -16.64 -12.25
CA CYS A 464 47.96 -16.51 -13.67
C CYS A 464 48.95 -17.38 -14.48
N TYR A 465 48.78 -18.72 -14.50
CA TYR A 465 49.69 -19.61 -15.24
C TYR A 465 48.95 -20.66 -16.10
N PRO A 466 49.23 -20.75 -17.43
CA PRO A 466 50.17 -19.97 -18.23
C PRO A 466 49.48 -18.75 -18.87
N CYS A 467 49.50 -17.59 -18.21
CA CYS A 467 48.95 -16.38 -18.82
C CYS A 467 49.90 -15.82 -19.89
N THR A 468 49.65 -16.20 -21.14
CA THR A 468 50.26 -15.55 -22.32
C THR A 468 49.65 -14.15 -22.60
N THR A 469 48.63 -13.77 -21.83
CA THR A 469 47.92 -12.49 -21.86
C THR A 469 48.02 -11.81 -20.50
N ASN A 470 48.16 -10.49 -20.47
CA ASN A 470 48.15 -9.72 -19.22
C ASN A 470 46.88 -10.05 -18.40
N PRO A 471 46.97 -10.15 -17.05
CA PRO A 471 45.77 -10.26 -16.22
C PRO A 471 44.78 -9.15 -16.60
N PRO A 472 43.46 -9.44 -16.60
CA PRO A 472 42.46 -8.56 -17.20
C PRO A 472 42.35 -7.20 -16.49
N ASP A 473 42.95 -7.06 -15.31
CA ASP A 473 43.32 -5.78 -14.70
C ASP A 473 44.74 -5.79 -14.11
N MET A 474 45.42 -4.65 -14.18
CA MET A 474 46.86 -4.51 -13.87
C MET A 474 47.09 -4.34 -12.37
N ILE A 475 47.97 -5.16 -11.78
CA ILE A 475 48.36 -5.13 -10.37
C ILE A 475 48.89 -3.72 -10.01
N LEU A 476 48.28 -3.07 -9.02
CA LEU A 476 48.66 -1.72 -8.60
C LEU A 476 49.72 -1.77 -7.48
N PRO A 477 50.76 -0.91 -7.53
CA PRO A 477 51.69 -0.76 -6.41
C PRO A 477 50.93 -0.33 -5.14
N GLY A 478 51.06 -1.09 -4.05
CA GLY A 478 50.50 -0.74 -2.74
C GLY A 478 49.13 -1.34 -2.38
N SER A 479 48.48 -2.10 -3.27
CA SER A 479 47.11 -2.62 -3.06
C SER A 479 47.04 -4.07 -2.56
N ALA A 480 48.02 -4.54 -1.78
CA ALA A 480 48.18 -5.97 -1.43
C ALA A 480 48.26 -6.92 -2.66
N GLY A 481 48.58 -6.36 -3.83
CA GLY A 481 48.64 -7.08 -5.10
C GLY A 481 47.29 -7.35 -5.78
N TYR A 482 46.18 -6.91 -5.19
CA TYR A 482 44.88 -6.88 -5.85
C TYR A 482 44.77 -5.71 -6.82
N THR A 483 44.03 -5.97 -7.89
CA THR A 483 43.58 -4.98 -8.85
C THR A 483 42.29 -4.31 -8.35
N THR A 484 41.88 -3.17 -8.90
CA THR A 484 40.68 -2.46 -8.44
C THR A 484 39.43 -3.34 -8.56
N THR A 485 39.31 -4.15 -9.62
CA THR A 485 38.14 -5.01 -9.83
C THR A 485 38.19 -6.26 -8.95
N SER A 486 39.35 -6.89 -8.79
CA SER A 486 39.50 -8.06 -7.90
C SER A 486 39.29 -7.69 -6.44
N LEU A 487 39.79 -6.53 -5.99
CA LEU A 487 39.48 -6.03 -4.66
C LEU A 487 37.98 -5.75 -4.50
N HIS A 488 37.33 -5.22 -5.55
CA HIS A 488 35.90 -4.97 -5.55
C HIS A 488 35.09 -6.28 -5.44
N PHE A 489 35.49 -7.34 -6.15
CA PHE A 489 34.88 -8.68 -6.01
C PHE A 489 34.87 -9.15 -4.55
N ILE A 490 36.04 -9.13 -3.90
CA ILE A 490 36.17 -9.59 -2.50
C ILE A 490 35.35 -8.70 -1.56
N GLN A 491 35.39 -7.37 -1.75
CA GLN A 491 34.58 -6.44 -0.95
C GLN A 491 33.09 -6.67 -1.13
N THR A 492 32.62 -6.89 -2.36
CA THR A 492 31.21 -7.21 -2.64
C THR A 492 30.83 -8.53 -1.97
N LEU A 493 31.67 -9.57 -2.08
CA LEU A 493 31.41 -10.86 -1.46
C LEU A 493 31.38 -10.81 0.08
N VAL A 494 32.34 -10.11 0.71
CA VAL A 494 32.36 -9.85 2.16
C VAL A 494 31.08 -9.15 2.61
N ASN A 495 30.68 -8.10 1.90
CA ASN A 495 29.45 -7.37 2.23
C ASN A 495 28.21 -8.28 2.14
N LEU A 496 28.14 -9.15 1.12
CA LEU A 496 27.06 -10.12 0.98
C LEU A 496 27.08 -11.16 2.13
N TYR A 497 28.24 -11.64 2.53
CA TYR A 497 28.41 -12.62 3.61
C TYR A 497 28.06 -12.04 4.98
N ASP A 498 28.52 -10.83 5.28
CA ASP A 498 28.28 -10.15 6.56
C ASP A 498 26.82 -9.74 6.76
N ASN A 499 26.14 -9.34 5.67
CA ASN A 499 24.75 -8.87 5.72
C ASN A 499 23.72 -9.96 5.41
N SER A 500 24.15 -11.23 5.28
CA SER A 500 23.23 -12.33 5.11
C SER A 500 22.37 -12.53 6.37
N PRO A 501 21.06 -12.85 6.26
CA PRO A 501 20.21 -13.10 7.43
C PRO A 501 20.74 -14.19 8.36
N GLN A 502 21.49 -15.15 7.80
CA GLN A 502 22.41 -16.00 8.53
C GLN A 502 23.82 -15.66 8.08
N ARG A 503 24.58 -14.95 8.92
CA ARG A 503 25.94 -14.50 8.60
C ARG A 503 26.78 -15.68 8.10
N ILE A 504 27.42 -15.52 6.94
CA ILE A 504 28.39 -16.47 6.41
C ILE A 504 29.75 -16.07 6.97
N ASN A 505 30.42 -17.00 7.64
CA ASN A 505 31.77 -16.78 8.15
C ASN A 505 32.79 -16.91 7.01
N TRP A 506 33.94 -16.25 7.13
CA TRP A 506 34.94 -16.22 6.07
C TRP A 506 36.36 -16.07 6.60
N VAL A 507 37.29 -16.74 5.93
CA VAL A 507 38.74 -16.55 6.06
C VAL A 507 39.28 -16.46 4.64
N TRP A 508 39.74 -15.27 4.25
CA TRP A 508 40.21 -15.06 2.87
C TRP A 508 41.68 -15.41 2.72
N TRP A 509 42.04 -15.91 1.54
CA TRP A 509 43.42 -16.13 1.16
C TRP A 509 43.91 -14.97 0.27
N PRO A 510 45.11 -14.41 0.51
CA PRO A 510 45.61 -13.28 -0.25
C PRO A 510 45.95 -13.64 -1.70
N ALA A 511 45.61 -12.76 -2.63
CA ALA A 511 46.01 -12.84 -4.04
C ALA A 511 46.80 -11.59 -4.43
N GLY A 512 48.06 -11.74 -4.81
CA GLY A 512 48.84 -10.57 -5.20
C GLY A 512 50.35 -10.79 -5.38
N ASP A 513 50.98 -9.97 -6.23
CA ASP A 513 52.43 -9.90 -6.41
C ASP A 513 53.16 -9.45 -5.12
N TRP A 514 53.53 -10.44 -4.30
CA TRP A 514 54.79 -10.77 -3.60
C TRP A 514 55.89 -9.70 -3.36
N THR A 515 55.70 -8.41 -3.63
CA THR A 515 56.71 -7.36 -3.44
C THR A 515 56.24 -6.21 -2.53
N ASN A 516 56.78 -6.20 -1.31
CA ASN A 516 57.05 -5.04 -0.45
C ASN A 516 55.99 -3.92 -0.30
N THR A 517 54.69 -4.25 -0.14
CA THR A 517 53.68 -3.23 0.19
C THR A 517 53.62 -2.92 1.69
N THR A 518 54.44 -1.99 2.15
CA THR A 518 54.52 -1.53 3.56
C THR A 518 53.41 -0.54 3.98
N SER A 519 52.38 -0.31 3.15
CA SER A 519 51.38 0.76 3.39
C SER A 519 49.92 0.44 3.05
N SER A 520 49.54 -0.82 2.84
CA SER A 520 48.12 -1.20 2.68
C SER A 520 47.45 -1.45 4.03
N ILE A 521 46.24 -0.89 4.22
CA ILE A 521 45.41 -1.12 5.42
C ILE A 521 44.78 -2.52 5.49
N TYR A 522 44.82 -3.31 4.41
CA TYR A 522 44.20 -4.65 4.34
C TYR A 522 45.13 -5.77 3.80
N GLY A 523 46.47 -5.57 3.82
CA GLY A 523 47.49 -6.64 3.95
C GLY A 523 47.88 -7.53 2.74
N ALA A 524 49.17 -7.49 2.38
CA ALA A 524 50.04 -8.65 2.07
C ALA A 524 51.50 -8.27 2.40
N MET A 525 52.23 -9.11 3.15
CA MET A 525 53.54 -8.85 3.75
C MET A 525 54.69 -9.51 2.94
N ASP A 526 55.86 -8.86 2.88
CA ASP A 526 57.00 -8.96 1.93
C ASP A 526 57.62 -10.37 1.64
N CYS A 527 57.90 -10.70 0.36
CA CYS A 527 58.18 -12.09 -0.08
C CYS A 527 59.51 -12.38 -0.83
N ALA A 528 60.58 -11.59 -0.69
CA ALA A 528 61.75 -11.72 -1.59
C ALA A 528 62.68 -12.98 -1.42
N SER A 529 62.24 -14.13 -0.88
CA SER A 529 63.13 -15.30 -0.69
C SER A 529 62.55 -16.73 -0.79
N ASN A 530 61.39 -16.97 -1.41
CA ASN A 530 60.90 -18.35 -1.62
C ASN A 530 60.43 -18.58 -3.07
N PRO A 531 60.97 -19.55 -3.82
CA PRO A 531 60.62 -19.79 -5.22
C PRO A 531 59.23 -20.43 -5.47
N GLU A 532 58.49 -20.84 -4.43
CA GLU A 532 57.33 -21.76 -4.59
C GLU A 532 55.95 -21.18 -4.23
N GLY A 533 55.82 -19.89 -3.90
CA GLY A 533 54.54 -19.18 -4.14
C GLY A 533 53.37 -19.38 -3.17
N TRP A 534 53.57 -19.79 -1.90
CA TRP A 534 52.50 -19.81 -0.87
C TRP A 534 53.00 -19.26 0.47
N GLY A 535 52.56 -18.03 0.84
CA GLY A 535 52.87 -17.32 2.11
C GLY A 535 54.35 -17.00 2.35
N CYS A 536 54.71 -15.78 2.78
CA CYS A 536 56.10 -15.46 3.11
C CYS A 536 56.31 -14.69 4.43
N LEU A 537 57.50 -14.96 4.96
CA LEU A 537 58.09 -14.64 6.27
C LEU A 537 58.06 -13.15 6.67
N LEU A 538 57.78 -12.88 7.95
CA LEU A 538 58.01 -11.56 8.54
C LEU A 538 59.48 -11.33 8.86
N LYS A 539 60.19 -10.60 7.99
CA LYS A 539 61.54 -10.11 8.28
C LYS A 539 61.47 -9.01 9.35
N THR A 540 61.84 -9.34 10.58
CA THR A 540 62.11 -8.37 11.64
C THR A 540 63.37 -7.55 11.31
N VAL A 541 63.34 -6.25 11.61
CA VAL A 541 64.53 -5.39 11.66
C VAL A 541 65.17 -5.56 13.05
N PRO A 542 66.50 -5.71 13.19
CA PRO A 542 67.12 -6.01 14.48
C PRO A 542 67.11 -4.81 15.42
N VAL A 543 66.79 -5.03 16.69
CA VAL A 543 67.30 -4.20 17.79
C VAL A 543 68.65 -4.80 18.20
N THR A 544 69.73 -4.05 17.99
CA THR A 544 71.12 -4.47 18.20
C THR A 544 71.51 -4.57 19.68
N GLY A 545 72.21 -5.66 20.05
CA GLY A 545 73.38 -5.60 20.94
C GLY A 545 73.35 -6.49 22.19
N GLY A 546 73.97 -7.68 22.12
CA GLY A 546 74.36 -8.49 23.29
C GLY A 546 75.90 -8.59 23.42
N THR A 547 76.40 -8.50 24.66
CA THR A 547 77.80 -8.73 25.11
C THR A 547 77.85 -9.91 26.13
N PRO A 548 79.03 -10.50 26.47
CA PRO A 548 79.21 -11.81 27.13
C PRO A 548 78.47 -11.98 28.47
N PRO A 549 78.21 -13.23 28.97
CA PRO A 549 77.26 -13.46 30.06
C PRO A 549 77.72 -12.79 31.34
N VAL A 550 77.03 -11.69 31.62
CA VAL A 550 77.04 -10.99 32.89
C VAL A 550 76.56 -11.98 33.96
N LEU A 551 77.14 -11.90 35.16
CA LEU A 551 76.55 -12.50 36.37
C LEU A 551 75.02 -12.37 36.26
N SER A 552 74.30 -13.48 36.31
CA SER A 552 72.85 -13.48 36.21
C SER A 552 72.26 -13.97 37.50
N THR A 553 71.18 -13.34 37.91
CA THR A 553 70.47 -13.71 39.12
C THR A 553 68.98 -13.71 38.84
N SER A 554 68.26 -14.57 39.55
CA SER A 554 66.81 -14.62 39.57
C SER A 554 66.36 -14.97 40.99
N PHE A 555 65.08 -14.86 41.26
CA PHE A 555 64.51 -15.40 42.49
C PHE A 555 63.13 -15.96 42.26
N ILE A 556 62.65 -16.73 43.22
CA ILE A 556 61.24 -17.09 43.33
C ILE A 556 60.71 -16.56 44.65
N PHE A 557 59.40 -16.34 44.73
CA PHE A 557 58.74 -15.99 45.97
C PHE A 557 57.47 -16.82 46.18
N THR A 558 57.08 -17.04 47.43
CA THR A 558 55.88 -17.81 47.77
C THR A 558 55.19 -17.20 48.99
N PRO A 559 53.85 -17.02 48.97
CA PRO A 559 52.92 -17.33 47.89
C PRO A 559 53.04 -16.37 46.69
N ASN A 560 52.61 -16.81 45.50
CA ASN A 560 52.74 -16.05 44.25
C ASN A 560 51.74 -14.88 44.13
N ALA A 561 50.70 -14.87 44.99
CA ALA A 561 49.68 -13.83 45.05
C ALA A 561 49.41 -13.46 46.53
N PRO A 562 50.38 -12.81 47.21
CA PRO A 562 50.25 -12.51 48.63
C PRO A 562 49.19 -11.43 48.88
N VAL A 563 48.45 -11.56 49.98
CA VAL A 563 47.55 -10.50 50.45
C VAL A 563 48.24 -9.60 51.48
N VAL A 564 47.63 -8.46 51.78
CA VAL A 564 48.14 -7.51 52.80
C VAL A 564 48.49 -8.23 54.11
N SER A 565 49.70 -7.99 54.62
CA SER A 565 50.28 -8.58 55.84
C SER A 565 50.58 -10.10 55.80
N GLU A 566 50.45 -10.74 54.64
CA GLU A 566 50.92 -12.12 54.47
C GLU A 566 52.45 -12.19 54.36
N THR A 567 53.06 -13.19 55.00
CA THR A 567 54.52 -13.39 54.95
C THR A 567 54.92 -14.07 53.64
N VAL A 568 55.73 -13.38 52.83
CA VAL A 568 56.26 -13.84 51.55
C VAL A 568 57.70 -14.32 51.74
N LYS A 569 58.01 -15.54 51.29
CA LYS A 569 59.38 -16.09 51.30
C LYS A 569 60.02 -15.92 49.94
N PHE A 570 61.18 -15.30 49.88
CA PHE A 570 62.01 -15.09 48.70
C PHE A 570 63.22 -16.05 48.73
N VAL A 571 63.55 -16.65 47.59
CA VAL A 571 64.70 -17.55 47.41
C VAL A 571 65.46 -17.16 46.16
N ALA A 572 66.72 -16.76 46.31
CA ALA A 572 67.59 -16.34 45.22
C ALA A 572 68.28 -17.52 44.52
N SER A 573 68.48 -17.35 43.22
CA SER A 573 69.32 -18.15 42.34
C SER A 573 70.34 -17.23 41.67
N ALA A 574 71.59 -17.68 41.55
CA ALA A 574 72.63 -16.93 40.85
C ALA A 574 73.51 -17.88 40.04
N SER A 575 73.89 -17.45 38.84
CA SER A 575 74.75 -18.17 37.92
C SER A 575 75.81 -17.22 37.32
N GLY A 576 77.04 -17.72 37.25
CA GLY A 576 78.23 -17.03 36.77
C GLY A 576 79.45 -17.92 37.01
N GLU A 577 80.62 -17.57 36.48
CA GLU A 577 81.83 -18.42 36.60
C GLU A 577 82.66 -18.13 37.87
N ALA A 578 82.39 -17.03 38.59
CA ALA A 578 83.21 -16.52 39.69
C ALA A 578 82.50 -16.51 41.07
N GLY A 579 81.99 -17.66 41.54
CA GLY A 579 81.48 -17.81 42.91
C GLY A 579 82.60 -17.74 43.98
N PRO A 580 82.31 -17.47 45.26
CA PRO A 580 80.99 -17.40 45.92
C PRO A 580 80.25 -16.05 45.75
N TYR A 581 78.91 -16.10 45.80
CA TYR A 581 78.03 -14.95 45.60
C TYR A 581 77.57 -14.30 46.90
N THR A 582 77.35 -12.98 46.87
CA THR A 582 76.68 -12.24 47.96
C THR A 582 75.32 -11.73 47.48
N PHE A 583 74.28 -11.86 48.31
CA PHE A 583 72.89 -11.53 47.97
C PHE A 583 72.35 -10.41 48.86
N GLY A 584 71.86 -9.33 48.26
CA GLY A 584 71.15 -8.22 48.91
C GLY A 584 69.77 -8.03 48.28
N TRP A 585 68.80 -7.59 49.06
CA TRP A 585 67.40 -7.43 48.64
C TRP A 585 66.89 -6.05 48.98
N VAL A 586 66.05 -5.48 48.13
CA VAL A 586 65.21 -4.31 48.40
C VAL A 586 63.78 -4.70 48.03
N PHE A 587 62.83 -4.59 48.95
CA PHE A 587 61.46 -5.12 48.74
C PHE A 587 60.49 -4.10 48.12
N GLY A 588 60.94 -2.91 47.74
CA GLY A 588 60.11 -1.90 47.09
C GLY A 588 59.21 -1.08 48.03
N ASP A 589 59.16 -1.40 49.32
CA ASP A 589 58.46 -0.64 50.36
C ASP A 589 59.40 0.17 51.28
N GLY A 590 60.68 0.28 50.89
CA GLY A 590 61.74 0.93 51.64
C GLY A 590 62.52 0.00 52.59
N SER A 591 62.10 -1.27 52.72
CA SER A 591 62.83 -2.27 53.50
C SER A 591 63.85 -3.05 52.64
N ALA A 592 64.84 -3.65 53.31
CA ALA A 592 65.94 -4.39 52.67
C ALA A 592 66.28 -5.68 53.43
N GLY A 593 66.91 -6.63 52.75
CA GLY A 593 67.30 -7.93 53.29
C GLY A 593 68.64 -8.44 52.73
N SER A 594 69.15 -9.55 53.27
CA SER A 594 70.40 -10.18 52.82
C SER A 594 70.36 -11.70 52.99
N GLY A 595 71.12 -12.42 52.14
CA GLY A 595 71.19 -13.89 52.15
C GLY A 595 70.45 -14.54 50.98
N SER A 596 70.74 -15.81 50.71
CA SER A 596 70.15 -16.54 49.56
C SER A 596 68.67 -16.89 49.77
N SER A 597 68.12 -16.75 50.97
CA SER A 597 66.70 -16.81 51.25
C SER A 597 66.32 -15.84 52.37
N VAL A 598 65.21 -15.13 52.20
CA VAL A 598 64.70 -14.10 53.12
C VAL A 598 63.17 -14.09 53.11
N THR A 599 62.53 -13.62 54.18
CA THR A 599 61.07 -13.46 54.25
C THR A 599 60.70 -11.99 54.47
N HIS A 600 59.59 -11.53 53.88
CA HIS A 600 59.09 -10.16 54.02
C HIS A 600 57.55 -10.12 53.97
N ALA A 601 56.92 -9.16 54.64
CA ALA A 601 55.46 -8.98 54.65
C ALA A 601 55.09 -7.53 54.36
N TYR A 602 54.14 -7.32 53.44
CA TYR A 602 53.78 -5.98 52.97
C TYR A 602 52.60 -5.39 53.75
N PRO A 603 52.74 -4.18 54.33
CA PRO A 603 51.71 -3.59 55.18
C PRO A 603 50.52 -3.01 54.41
N SER A 604 50.63 -2.85 53.09
CA SER A 604 49.58 -2.24 52.25
C SER A 604 49.40 -3.01 50.93
N ALA A 605 48.21 -2.97 50.35
CA ALA A 605 48.03 -3.46 48.98
C ALA A 605 48.72 -2.52 48.00
N GLY A 606 49.25 -3.08 46.93
CA GLY A 606 50.05 -2.35 45.97
C GLY A 606 51.00 -3.24 45.20
N THR A 607 51.69 -2.61 44.28
CA THR A 607 52.65 -3.26 43.41
C THR A 607 54.04 -2.88 43.89
N TYR A 608 54.78 -3.86 44.41
CA TYR A 608 56.11 -3.65 44.98
C TYR A 608 57.17 -4.24 44.03
N ILE A 609 58.15 -3.44 43.65
CA ILE A 609 59.28 -3.91 42.85
C ILE A 609 60.34 -4.45 43.81
N VAL A 610 60.49 -5.77 43.84
CA VAL A 610 61.50 -6.46 44.64
C VAL A 610 62.76 -6.61 43.81
N VAL A 611 63.84 -5.99 44.27
CA VAL A 611 65.16 -6.00 43.62
C VAL A 611 66.10 -6.90 44.42
N LEU A 612 66.51 -8.00 43.83
CA LEU A 612 67.65 -8.82 44.25
C LEU A 612 68.91 -8.26 43.61
N THR A 613 69.93 -7.94 44.40
CA THR A 613 71.29 -7.61 43.94
C THR A 613 72.24 -8.74 44.34
N VAL A 614 72.92 -9.32 43.36
CA VAL A 614 73.95 -10.33 43.56
C VAL A 614 75.30 -9.81 43.10
N LYS A 615 76.35 -10.04 43.88
CA LYS A 615 77.74 -9.76 43.47
C LYS A 615 78.54 -11.05 43.43
N ASP A 616 79.37 -11.19 42.40
CA ASP A 616 80.36 -12.27 42.31
C ASP A 616 81.66 -11.89 43.03
N ASN A 617 82.63 -12.80 43.04
CA ASN A 617 83.95 -12.59 43.61
C ASN A 617 85.02 -12.35 42.52
N GLY A 618 84.61 -11.97 41.30
CA GLY A 618 85.49 -11.73 40.17
C GLY A 618 86.25 -10.39 40.27
N SER A 619 87.22 -10.18 39.38
CA SER A 619 87.94 -8.90 39.26
C SER A 619 88.11 -8.53 37.78
N PRO A 620 87.31 -7.59 37.25
CA PRO A 620 86.36 -6.73 37.98
C PRO A 620 85.16 -7.51 38.54
N GLN A 621 84.70 -7.13 39.73
CA GLN A 621 83.52 -7.71 40.38
C GLN A 621 82.28 -7.40 39.54
N GLN A 622 81.55 -8.44 39.16
CA GLN A 622 80.27 -8.29 38.47
C GLN A 622 79.15 -8.13 39.50
N ILE A 623 78.21 -7.27 39.17
CA ILE A 623 76.98 -7.05 39.94
C ILE A 623 75.83 -7.36 39.00
N ALA A 624 74.93 -8.23 39.45
CA ALA A 624 73.71 -8.60 38.76
C ALA A 624 72.53 -8.19 39.61
N THR A 625 71.50 -7.65 38.97
CA THR A 625 70.23 -7.39 39.63
C THR A 625 69.13 -8.19 38.96
N SER A 626 68.22 -8.73 39.76
CA SER A 626 66.96 -9.31 39.29
C SER A 626 65.83 -8.57 39.96
N GLU A 627 64.86 -8.12 39.17
CA GLU A 627 63.69 -7.44 39.70
C GLU A 627 62.45 -8.26 39.37
N GLN A 628 61.58 -8.46 40.34
CA GLN A 628 60.22 -8.95 40.09
C GLN A 628 59.22 -8.10 40.82
N THR A 629 58.08 -7.96 40.19
CA THR A 629 56.93 -7.27 40.75
C THR A 629 56.15 -8.22 41.64
N VAL A 630 56.01 -7.88 42.91
CA VAL A 630 55.09 -8.53 43.84
C VAL A 630 53.83 -7.68 43.95
N SER A 631 52.74 -8.16 43.38
CA SER A 631 51.42 -7.54 43.50
C SER A 631 50.73 -8.06 44.74
N VAL A 632 50.62 -7.20 45.76
CA VAL A 632 49.92 -7.49 47.00
C VAL A 632 48.50 -6.98 46.87
N SER A 633 47.52 -7.89 46.92
CA SER A 633 46.11 -7.54 46.79
C SER A 633 45.45 -7.34 48.15
N ASN A 634 44.38 -6.54 48.17
CA ASN A 634 43.44 -6.57 49.28
C ASN A 634 42.68 -7.91 49.27
N PRO A 635 42.25 -8.44 50.43
CA PRO A 635 41.41 -9.64 50.47
C PRO A 635 40.16 -9.47 49.59
N ILE A 636 39.79 -10.51 48.85
CA ILE A 636 38.66 -10.49 47.91
C ILE A 636 37.36 -10.18 48.69
N PRO A 637 36.60 -9.14 48.29
CA PRO A 637 35.33 -8.81 48.94
C PRO A 637 34.26 -9.86 48.63
N THR A 638 33.35 -10.11 49.58
CA THR A 638 32.21 -11.02 49.43
C THR A 638 31.31 -10.62 48.26
N PRO A 639 30.66 -11.58 47.57
CA PRO A 639 29.73 -11.26 46.50
C PRO A 639 28.56 -10.39 47.02
N THR A 640 28.02 -9.57 46.12
CA THR A 640 26.83 -8.76 46.31
C THR A 640 25.80 -9.12 45.23
N ALA A 641 24.52 -9.05 45.58
CA ALA A 641 23.41 -9.34 44.68
C ALA A 641 22.51 -8.11 44.58
N GLY A 642 21.98 -7.87 43.38
CA GLY A 642 20.96 -6.85 43.10
C GLY A 642 20.16 -7.27 41.88
N PHE A 643 19.02 -6.62 41.65
CA PHE A 643 18.28 -6.81 40.40
C PHE A 643 17.45 -5.58 40.04
N SER A 644 17.12 -5.49 38.76
CA SER A 644 16.09 -4.59 38.23
C SER A 644 14.98 -5.42 37.59
N TYR A 645 13.79 -4.84 37.49
CA TYR A 645 12.68 -5.44 36.75
C TYR A 645 11.99 -4.42 35.85
N SER A 646 11.45 -4.90 34.74
CA SER A 646 10.73 -4.09 33.76
C SER A 646 9.45 -4.80 33.31
N PRO A 647 8.32 -4.09 33.21
CA PRO A 647 8.15 -2.67 33.55
C PRO A 647 8.19 -2.43 35.08
N SER A 648 8.46 -1.18 35.49
CA SER A 648 8.59 -0.79 36.90
C SER A 648 7.27 -0.83 37.69
N SER A 649 6.14 -0.84 37.00
CA SER A 649 4.79 -1.00 37.56
C SER A 649 4.00 -2.02 36.74
N PRO A 650 4.33 -3.32 36.88
CA PRO A 650 3.73 -4.37 36.06
C PRO A 650 2.24 -4.52 36.34
N GLU A 651 1.49 -4.89 35.31
CA GLU A 651 0.05 -5.10 35.36
C GLU A 651 -0.30 -6.60 35.42
N GLU A 652 -1.50 -6.91 35.89
CA GLU A 652 -2.04 -8.27 35.91
C GLU A 652 -1.98 -8.93 34.52
N GLY A 653 -1.39 -10.12 34.46
CA GLY A 653 -1.20 -10.87 33.20
C GLY A 653 -0.08 -10.34 32.29
N GLN A 654 0.67 -9.32 32.72
CA GLN A 654 1.83 -8.81 32.00
C GLN A 654 3.10 -9.61 32.32
N GLN A 655 3.90 -9.90 31.30
CA GLN A 655 5.21 -10.52 31.48
C GLN A 655 6.20 -9.49 32.01
N VAL A 656 6.79 -9.78 33.17
CA VAL A 656 7.79 -8.98 33.85
C VAL A 656 9.16 -9.61 33.63
N ALA A 657 10.12 -8.85 33.12
CA ALA A 657 11.50 -9.27 32.98
C ALA A 657 12.31 -8.84 34.20
N PHE A 658 13.05 -9.78 34.80
CA PHE A 658 13.93 -9.58 35.94
C PHE A 658 15.38 -9.81 35.50
N THR A 659 16.24 -8.83 35.76
CA THR A 659 17.66 -8.87 35.38
C THR A 659 18.51 -8.75 36.64
N ALA A 660 19.29 -9.79 36.92
CA ALA A 660 20.21 -9.80 38.05
C ALA A 660 21.50 -9.02 37.73
N SER A 661 22.02 -8.36 38.76
CA SER A 661 23.35 -7.78 38.82
C SER A 661 24.12 -8.42 39.99
N ALA A 662 25.32 -8.92 39.72
CA ALA A 662 26.21 -9.50 40.75
C ALA A 662 27.61 -8.88 40.62
N SER A 663 28.26 -8.61 41.75
CA SER A 663 29.64 -8.10 41.80
C SER A 663 30.36 -8.53 43.08
N GLY A 664 31.69 -8.54 43.10
CA GLY A 664 32.48 -9.12 44.20
C GLY A 664 32.51 -10.65 44.14
N GLY A 665 33.28 -11.30 45.01
CA GLY A 665 33.50 -12.76 44.94
C GLY A 665 34.22 -13.20 43.66
N THR A 666 34.05 -14.47 43.29
CA THR A 666 34.74 -15.12 42.16
C THR A 666 33.74 -15.50 41.05
N ALA A 667 33.85 -14.93 39.86
CA ALA A 667 33.03 -15.32 38.71
C ALA A 667 33.40 -16.74 38.20
N PRO A 668 32.50 -17.48 37.52
CA PRO A 668 31.11 -17.13 37.17
C PRO A 668 30.10 -17.23 38.33
N TYR A 669 28.94 -16.59 38.17
CA TYR A 669 27.84 -16.61 39.15
C TYR A 669 26.69 -17.52 38.71
N SER A 670 26.00 -18.13 39.68
CA SER A 670 24.73 -18.84 39.49
C SER A 670 23.59 -18.10 40.18
N PHE A 671 22.41 -18.09 39.57
CA PHE A 671 21.25 -17.30 40.02
C PHE A 671 20.09 -18.22 40.40
N SER A 672 19.33 -17.82 41.42
CA SER A 672 18.09 -18.46 41.83
C SER A 672 17.07 -17.41 42.27
N TRP A 673 15.93 -17.40 41.60
CA TRP A 673 14.83 -16.45 41.79
C TRP A 673 13.65 -17.11 42.50
N SER A 674 12.99 -16.35 43.37
CA SER A 674 11.65 -16.63 43.87
C SER A 674 10.77 -15.41 43.65
N PHE A 675 9.64 -15.57 42.96
CA PHE A 675 8.76 -14.45 42.58
C PHE A 675 7.69 -14.11 43.64
N GLY A 676 7.70 -14.84 44.76
CA GLY A 676 6.85 -14.60 45.94
C GLY A 676 5.41 -15.14 45.84
N ASP A 677 5.01 -15.72 44.70
CA ASP A 677 3.72 -16.40 44.49
C ASP A 677 3.84 -17.94 44.44
N GLY A 678 4.98 -18.48 44.86
CA GLY A 678 5.31 -19.91 44.82
C GLY A 678 6.08 -20.36 43.58
N SER A 679 6.26 -19.49 42.58
CA SER A 679 7.08 -19.77 41.40
C SER A 679 8.55 -19.37 41.57
N SER A 680 9.44 -19.99 40.77
CA SER A 680 10.89 -19.82 40.84
C SER A 680 11.58 -20.00 39.48
N SER A 681 12.79 -19.48 39.33
CA SER A 681 13.63 -19.65 38.12
C SER A 681 15.12 -19.68 38.47
N SER A 682 15.95 -20.30 37.63
CA SER A 682 17.42 -20.22 37.69
C SER A 682 18.04 -19.46 36.51
N SER A 683 17.22 -18.99 35.57
CA SER A 683 17.66 -18.24 34.39
C SER A 683 17.99 -16.79 34.75
N ASN A 684 18.91 -16.17 34.01
CA ASN A 684 19.15 -14.72 34.07
C ASN A 684 19.42 -14.18 32.66
N PRO A 685 18.61 -13.24 32.13
CA PRO A 685 17.42 -12.68 32.75
C PRO A 685 16.30 -13.73 32.94
N ALA A 686 15.47 -13.53 33.96
CA ALA A 686 14.28 -14.35 34.21
C ALA A 686 13.02 -13.59 33.79
N THR A 687 11.94 -14.30 33.47
CA THR A 687 10.64 -13.68 33.19
C THR A 687 9.53 -14.35 33.98
N HIS A 688 8.53 -13.58 34.42
CA HIS A 688 7.39 -14.11 35.17
C HIS A 688 6.11 -13.32 34.90
N MET A 689 4.94 -13.93 35.10
CA MET A 689 3.61 -13.30 34.94
C MET A 689 2.79 -13.48 36.22
N TYR A 690 2.24 -12.37 36.73
CA TYR A 690 1.39 -12.39 37.92
C TYR A 690 -0.09 -12.41 37.55
N SER A 691 -0.82 -13.36 38.13
CA SER A 691 -2.26 -13.56 37.91
C SER A 691 -3.14 -12.99 39.01
N LEU A 692 -2.55 -12.41 40.07
CA LEU A 692 -3.26 -11.82 41.19
C LEU A 692 -2.74 -10.40 41.43
N LEU A 693 -3.67 -9.51 41.74
CA LEU A 693 -3.38 -8.14 42.17
C LEU A 693 -2.74 -8.14 43.55
N GLY A 694 -1.87 -7.17 43.80
CA GLY A 694 -1.26 -6.96 45.11
C GLY A 694 0.25 -6.81 45.04
N SER A 695 0.88 -6.77 46.21
CA SER A 695 2.33 -6.65 46.33
C SER A 695 2.94 -7.99 46.73
N THR A 696 3.95 -8.43 46.00
CA THR A 696 4.72 -9.65 46.28
C THR A 696 6.19 -9.32 46.48
N THR A 697 6.93 -10.15 47.19
CA THR A 697 8.38 -9.96 47.38
C THR A 697 9.15 -10.88 46.44
N VAL A 698 9.88 -10.29 45.50
CA VAL A 698 10.78 -11.01 44.61
C VAL A 698 12.16 -11.09 45.27
N SER A 699 12.71 -12.30 45.34
CA SER A 699 14.02 -12.58 45.94
C SER A 699 14.96 -13.19 44.91
N LEU A 700 16.20 -12.72 44.90
CA LEU A 700 17.32 -13.22 44.12
C LEU A 700 18.39 -13.74 45.07
N ASN A 701 18.86 -14.97 44.83
CA ASN A 701 20.06 -15.53 45.43
C ASN A 701 21.13 -15.71 44.34
N VAL A 702 22.35 -15.24 44.63
CA VAL A 702 23.53 -15.36 43.79
C VAL A 702 24.55 -16.23 44.51
N THR A 703 25.13 -17.21 43.82
CA THR A 703 26.28 -17.98 44.33
C THR A 703 27.45 -17.83 43.37
N ASP A 704 28.61 -17.43 43.88
CA ASP A 704 29.84 -17.30 43.10
C ASP A 704 30.56 -18.66 42.90
N ALA A 705 31.60 -18.72 42.07
CA ALA A 705 32.32 -19.94 41.74
C ALA A 705 33.07 -20.56 42.93
N SER A 706 33.35 -19.78 43.97
CA SER A 706 33.95 -20.24 45.23
C SER A 706 32.93 -20.75 46.25
N GLY A 707 31.63 -20.67 45.91
CA GLY A 707 30.52 -21.10 46.74
C GLY A 707 30.00 -20.03 47.72
N LEU A 708 30.52 -18.80 47.66
CA LEU A 708 30.03 -17.69 48.47
C LEU A 708 28.69 -17.19 47.93
N LYS A 709 27.79 -16.82 48.85
CA LYS A 709 26.39 -16.47 48.52
C LYS A 709 26.06 -15.04 48.89
N ALA A 710 25.24 -14.42 48.05
CA ALA A 710 24.63 -13.12 48.30
C ALA A 710 23.14 -13.17 47.94
N SER A 711 22.33 -12.35 48.57
CA SER A 711 20.90 -12.26 48.25
C SER A 711 20.41 -10.82 48.20
N SER A 712 19.34 -10.60 47.44
CA SER A 712 18.63 -9.33 47.32
C SER A 712 17.14 -9.60 47.21
N SER A 713 16.32 -8.72 47.77
CA SER A 713 14.87 -8.81 47.67
C SER A 713 14.24 -7.44 47.45
N GLN A 714 13.22 -7.35 46.60
CA GLN A 714 12.43 -6.14 46.38
C GLN A 714 10.94 -6.46 46.32
N SER A 715 10.12 -5.51 46.75
CA SER A 715 8.66 -5.62 46.67
C SER A 715 8.18 -5.16 45.28
N VAL A 716 7.43 -6.01 44.59
CA VAL A 716 6.84 -5.73 43.27
C VAL A 716 5.32 -5.63 43.43
N SER A 717 4.75 -4.47 43.10
CA SER A 717 3.31 -4.23 43.15
C SER A 717 2.68 -4.38 41.77
N ILE A 718 1.67 -5.25 41.67
CA ILE A 718 0.96 -5.57 40.43
C ILE A 718 -0.30 -4.72 40.33
N ALA A 719 -0.36 -3.85 39.31
CA ALA A 719 -1.51 -3.01 39.02
C ALA A 719 -2.61 -3.79 38.28
N SER A 720 -3.84 -3.30 38.33
CA SER A 720 -4.93 -3.83 37.50
C SER A 720 -4.70 -3.51 36.04
N ALA A 721 -4.90 -4.47 35.14
CA ALA A 721 -4.84 -4.23 33.71
C ALA A 721 -5.85 -3.14 33.25
N PRO A 722 -5.56 -2.36 32.20
CA PRO A 722 -6.44 -1.32 31.73
C PRO A 722 -7.76 -1.88 31.17
N ALA A 723 -8.83 -1.15 31.43
CA ALA A 723 -10.17 -1.37 30.88
C ALA A 723 -10.65 -0.08 30.20
N VAL A 724 -11.42 -0.19 29.11
CA VAL A 724 -12.02 0.98 28.45
C VAL A 724 -13.43 0.67 27.98
N MET A 725 -14.33 1.63 28.16
CA MET A 725 -15.63 1.70 27.51
C MET A 725 -15.82 3.09 26.92
N TYR A 726 -16.80 3.26 26.03
CA TYR A 726 -17.16 4.60 25.56
C TYR A 726 -18.67 4.78 25.43
N SER A 727 -19.08 6.06 25.44
CA SER A 727 -20.43 6.50 25.11
C SER A 727 -20.38 7.43 23.90
N LEU A 728 -21.47 7.46 23.12
CA LEU A 728 -21.67 8.41 22.03
C LEU A 728 -22.84 9.36 22.31
N SER A 729 -22.78 10.57 21.76
CA SER A 729 -23.86 11.55 21.80
C SER A 729 -23.95 12.27 20.45
N PRO A 730 -25.13 12.30 19.79
CA PRO A 730 -26.38 11.62 20.17
C PRO A 730 -26.26 10.09 20.07
N THR A 731 -27.15 9.35 20.76
CA THR A 731 -27.16 7.87 20.76
C THR A 731 -27.63 7.27 19.44
N SER A 732 -28.35 8.04 18.63
CA SER A 732 -28.84 7.66 17.30
C SER A 732 -28.38 8.69 16.27
N PRO A 733 -27.11 8.67 15.87
CA PRO A 733 -26.57 9.70 15.00
C PRO A 733 -27.18 9.67 13.59
N GLU A 734 -27.32 10.83 12.98
CA GLU A 734 -27.69 10.98 11.57
C GLU A 734 -26.48 11.33 10.72
N ALA A 735 -26.51 10.93 9.45
CA ALA A 735 -25.50 11.34 8.49
C ALA A 735 -25.43 12.87 8.41
N THR A 736 -24.22 13.40 8.24
CA THR A 736 -23.86 14.83 8.20
C THR A 736 -23.96 15.60 9.53
N SER A 737 -24.43 14.97 10.61
CA SER A 737 -24.44 15.55 11.96
C SER A 737 -23.18 15.14 12.76
N PRO A 738 -22.60 16.02 13.58
CA PRO A 738 -21.45 15.68 14.43
C PRO A 738 -21.86 14.74 15.57
N VAL A 739 -21.03 13.72 15.81
CA VAL A 739 -21.16 12.75 16.89
C VAL A 739 -19.97 12.89 17.83
N ILE A 740 -20.24 12.99 19.13
CA ILE A 740 -19.21 13.08 20.18
C ILE A 740 -19.06 11.71 20.82
N PHE A 741 -17.84 11.17 20.80
CA PHE A 741 -17.45 9.91 21.44
C PHE A 741 -16.60 10.21 22.66
N THR A 742 -16.99 9.69 23.82
CA THR A 742 -16.27 9.88 25.09
C THR A 742 -15.87 8.53 25.64
N ALA A 743 -14.56 8.27 25.69
CA ALA A 743 -14.00 7.08 26.31
C ALA A 743 -13.77 7.31 27.82
N ASN A 744 -14.05 6.27 28.59
CA ASN A 744 -13.75 6.19 30.01
C ASN A 744 -12.85 4.97 30.22
N ALA A 745 -11.57 5.23 30.53
CA ALA A 745 -10.59 4.19 30.82
C ALA A 745 -10.37 4.09 32.34
N THR A 746 -10.30 2.85 32.84
CA THR A 746 -10.05 2.53 34.25
C THR A 746 -8.96 1.47 34.38
N GLY A 747 -8.41 1.29 35.58
CA GLY A 747 -7.23 0.45 35.77
C GLY A 747 -5.99 1.08 35.12
N GLY A 748 -5.03 0.24 34.73
CA GLY A 748 -3.77 0.66 34.11
C GLY A 748 -2.90 1.54 35.01
N VAL A 749 -1.81 2.04 34.43
CA VAL A 749 -0.86 2.90 35.14
C VAL A 749 -0.75 4.29 34.48
N GLY A 750 -0.93 5.34 35.29
CA GLY A 750 -0.73 6.73 34.84
C GLY A 750 -1.86 7.27 33.96
N THR A 751 -1.52 8.21 33.08
CA THR A 751 -2.49 8.86 32.17
C THR A 751 -2.69 8.04 30.89
N PHE A 752 -3.93 7.97 30.42
CA PHE A 752 -4.29 7.30 29.18
C PHE A 752 -4.12 8.19 27.95
N THR A 753 -3.64 7.59 26.87
CA THR A 753 -3.75 8.10 25.49
C THR A 753 -4.80 7.29 24.74
N TYR A 754 -5.48 7.91 23.78
CA TYR A 754 -6.58 7.30 23.05
C TYR A 754 -6.29 7.24 21.55
N SER A 755 -6.78 6.19 20.90
CA SER A 755 -6.81 6.07 19.44
C SER A 755 -8.16 5.53 19.02
N TRP A 756 -8.85 6.29 18.16
CA TRP A 756 -10.19 6.01 17.66
C TRP A 756 -10.14 5.65 16.18
N THR A 757 -10.94 4.67 15.79
CA THR A 757 -11.34 4.42 14.40
C THR A 757 -12.85 4.39 14.32
N PHE A 758 -13.42 5.12 13.35
CA PHE A 758 -14.88 5.33 13.29
C PHE A 758 -15.62 4.38 12.33
N GLY A 759 -14.91 3.51 11.62
CA GLY A 759 -15.47 2.53 10.70
C GLY A 759 -15.67 3.02 9.25
N ASP A 760 -15.33 4.28 8.95
CA ASP A 760 -15.50 4.92 7.64
C ASP A 760 -14.20 5.59 7.12
N SER A 761 -13.04 5.07 7.55
CA SER A 761 -11.68 5.63 7.40
C SER A 761 -11.32 6.82 8.30
N GLY A 762 -12.29 7.41 9.02
CA GLY A 762 -12.02 8.44 10.03
C GLY A 762 -11.25 7.90 11.24
N THR A 763 -10.32 8.71 11.76
CA THR A 763 -9.53 8.41 12.97
C THR A 763 -9.39 9.64 13.88
N SER A 764 -9.13 9.44 15.17
CA SER A 764 -8.83 10.52 16.12
C SER A 764 -7.96 10.04 17.29
N SER A 765 -7.17 10.93 17.88
CA SER A 765 -6.44 10.69 19.13
C SER A 765 -6.99 11.48 20.33
N SER A 766 -8.06 12.27 20.11
CA SER A 766 -8.67 13.11 21.14
C SER A 766 -9.65 12.33 22.02
N ASN A 767 -9.87 12.76 23.25
CA ASN A 767 -10.95 12.27 24.10
C ASN A 767 -11.52 13.44 24.93
N PRO A 768 -12.79 13.85 24.72
CA PRO A 768 -13.74 13.30 23.76
C PRO A 768 -13.30 13.52 22.29
N ALA A 769 -13.67 12.59 21.42
CA ALA A 769 -13.48 12.71 19.97
C ALA A 769 -14.78 13.18 19.29
N THR A 770 -14.66 13.93 18.20
CA THR A 770 -15.81 14.33 17.37
C THR A 770 -15.63 13.80 15.96
N HIS A 771 -16.68 13.18 15.40
CA HIS A 771 -16.68 12.64 14.04
C HIS A 771 -18.02 12.85 13.34
N THR A 772 -18.01 13.04 12.02
CA THR A 772 -19.21 13.26 11.21
C THR A 772 -19.24 12.26 10.06
N TYR A 773 -20.24 11.39 10.05
CA TYR A 773 -20.44 10.40 9.01
C TYR A 773 -21.08 11.03 7.78
N THR A 774 -20.46 10.89 6.61
CA THR A 774 -21.03 11.44 5.36
C THR A 774 -22.24 10.65 4.87
N ASN A 775 -22.22 9.33 5.05
CA ASN A 775 -23.26 8.42 4.59
C ASN A 775 -23.95 7.73 5.78
N SER A 776 -25.24 7.41 5.62
CA SER A 776 -25.94 6.50 6.53
C SER A 776 -25.43 5.08 6.39
N GLY A 777 -25.47 4.29 7.47
CA GLY A 777 -24.99 2.92 7.45
C GLY A 777 -24.62 2.39 8.83
N SER A 778 -24.06 1.19 8.85
CA SER A 778 -23.56 0.56 10.07
C SER A 778 -22.05 0.72 10.14
N PHE A 779 -21.54 1.28 11.23
CA PHE A 779 -20.13 1.61 11.40
C PHE A 779 -19.59 1.03 12.71
N THR A 780 -18.47 0.31 12.64
CA THR A 780 -17.81 -0.24 13.82
C THR A 780 -16.84 0.79 14.37
N VAL A 781 -17.21 1.41 15.50
CA VAL A 781 -16.37 2.38 16.20
C VAL A 781 -15.54 1.65 17.24
N THR A 782 -14.23 1.86 17.17
CA THR A 782 -13.24 1.23 18.04
C THR A 782 -12.41 2.29 18.73
N VAL A 783 -12.27 2.20 20.06
CA VAL A 783 -11.32 2.98 20.85
C VAL A 783 -10.30 2.07 21.48
N THR A 784 -9.02 2.44 21.37
CA THR A 784 -7.94 1.83 22.14
C THR A 784 -7.41 2.86 23.13
N ALA A 785 -7.52 2.54 24.42
CA ALA A 785 -6.85 3.29 25.49
C ALA A 785 -5.50 2.62 25.77
N THR A 786 -4.44 3.43 25.77
CA THR A 786 -3.07 3.01 26.11
C THR A 786 -2.63 3.78 27.34
N ASP A 787 -2.27 3.10 28.41
CA ASP A 787 -1.74 3.74 29.61
C ASP A 787 -0.25 4.11 29.48
N ALA A 788 0.36 4.63 30.54
CA ALA A 788 1.74 5.10 30.52
C ALA A 788 2.79 3.97 30.44
N ASN A 789 2.42 2.73 30.78
CA ASN A 789 3.29 1.55 30.69
C ASN A 789 3.14 0.82 29.36
N GLY A 790 2.32 1.33 28.46
CA GLY A 790 2.01 0.70 27.18
C GLY A 790 0.97 -0.42 27.29
N GLY A 791 0.31 -0.57 28.45
CA GLY A 791 -0.85 -1.43 28.61
C GLY A 791 -1.99 -0.94 27.73
N LYS A 792 -2.56 -1.84 26.91
CA LYS A 792 -3.60 -1.48 25.92
C LYS A 792 -4.89 -2.24 26.17
N LYS A 793 -5.99 -1.52 26.10
CA LYS A 793 -7.32 -2.12 25.99
C LYS A 793 -8.12 -1.48 24.88
N THR A 794 -8.89 -2.31 24.19
CA THR A 794 -9.76 -1.90 23.11
C THR A 794 -11.22 -2.15 23.47
N SER A 795 -12.09 -1.22 23.12
CA SER A 795 -13.54 -1.38 23.13
C SER A 795 -14.08 -1.08 21.74
N SER A 796 -14.93 -1.96 21.23
CA SER A 796 -15.52 -1.84 19.90
C SER A 796 -17.03 -2.04 19.99
N GLN A 797 -17.78 -1.19 19.31
CA GLN A 797 -19.23 -1.33 19.16
C GLN A 797 -19.63 -0.86 17.76
N THR A 798 -20.59 -1.58 17.16
CA THR A 798 -21.23 -1.17 15.91
C THR A 798 -22.37 -0.20 16.22
N ILE A 799 -22.31 0.99 15.62
CA ILE A 799 -23.37 2.00 15.68
C ILE A 799 -24.07 2.09 14.32
N ASN A 800 -25.34 2.47 14.32
CA ASN A 800 -26.10 2.70 13.10
C ASN A 800 -26.34 4.19 12.93
N VAL A 801 -25.87 4.74 11.82
CA VAL A 801 -26.06 6.14 11.43
C VAL A 801 -27.28 6.20 10.50
N ALA A 802 -28.30 6.94 10.92
CA ALA A 802 -29.53 7.12 10.18
C ALA A 802 -29.33 8.02 8.93
N ILE A 803 -30.22 7.89 7.95
CA ILE A 803 -30.31 8.83 6.83
C ILE A 803 -30.68 10.20 7.39
N SER A 804 -30.02 11.28 6.94
CA SER A 804 -30.33 12.65 7.36
C SER A 804 -31.81 12.97 7.15
N LEU A 805 -32.43 13.63 8.12
CA LEU A 805 -33.82 14.10 7.99
C LEU A 805 -33.98 15.04 6.78
N ALA A 806 -34.94 14.72 5.94
CA ALA A 806 -35.40 15.57 4.84
C ALA A 806 -36.93 15.68 4.89
N VAL A 807 -37.45 16.82 4.44
CA VAL A 807 -38.90 17.05 4.32
C VAL A 807 -39.18 17.67 2.96
N THR A 808 -40.27 17.21 2.36
CA THR A 808 -40.93 17.87 1.22
C THR A 808 -42.40 18.03 1.54
N PHE A 809 -43.14 18.77 0.74
CA PHE A 809 -44.59 18.79 0.88
C PHE A 809 -45.29 18.93 -0.46
N THR A 810 -46.57 18.56 -0.46
CA THR A 810 -47.48 18.82 -1.57
C THR A 810 -48.65 19.65 -1.07
N HIS A 811 -49.31 20.35 -1.98
CA HIS A 811 -50.56 21.05 -1.70
C HIS A 811 -51.62 20.74 -2.75
N SER A 812 -52.88 20.73 -2.32
CA SER A 812 -54.04 20.51 -3.18
C SER A 812 -55.16 21.49 -2.82
N PRO A 813 -55.76 22.19 -3.79
CA PRO A 813 -55.48 22.17 -5.23
C PRO A 813 -54.14 22.82 -5.60
N SER A 814 -53.58 22.50 -6.77
CA SER A 814 -52.25 22.94 -7.23
C SER A 814 -52.09 24.47 -7.38
N SER A 815 -53.19 25.20 -7.58
CA SER A 815 -53.25 26.65 -7.37
C SER A 815 -54.38 26.98 -6.40
N SER A 816 -54.14 27.94 -5.51
CA SER A 816 -55.11 28.33 -4.49
C SER A 816 -56.00 29.48 -4.99
N ILE A 817 -57.29 29.41 -4.70
CA ILE A 817 -58.25 30.50 -4.97
C ILE A 817 -58.48 31.23 -3.64
N VAL A 818 -58.55 32.56 -3.68
CA VAL A 818 -58.79 33.36 -2.47
C VAL A 818 -60.06 32.92 -1.73
N ASN A 819 -59.98 32.84 -0.40
CA ASN A 819 -61.02 32.36 0.52
C ASN A 819 -61.40 30.87 0.36
N GLN A 820 -60.66 30.08 -0.41
CA GLN A 820 -60.83 28.63 -0.50
C GLN A 820 -59.68 27.92 0.23
N PRO A 821 -59.95 26.85 1.00
CA PRO A 821 -58.91 26.11 1.71
C PRO A 821 -58.05 25.29 0.74
N ALA A 822 -56.74 25.32 0.93
CA ALA A 822 -55.79 24.38 0.36
C ALA A 822 -55.27 23.44 1.46
N THR A 823 -55.16 22.16 1.15
CA THR A 823 -54.57 21.14 2.04
C THR A 823 -53.09 21.02 1.73
N PHE A 824 -52.26 21.06 2.76
CA PHE A 824 -50.82 20.87 2.73
C PHE A 824 -50.47 19.58 3.46
N THR A 825 -49.67 18.74 2.82
CA THR A 825 -49.25 17.44 3.37
C THR A 825 -47.74 17.33 3.24
N ALA A 826 -47.04 17.21 4.37
CA ALA A 826 -45.62 16.97 4.41
C ALA A 826 -45.30 15.49 4.12
N THR A 827 -44.09 15.24 3.66
CA THR A 827 -43.53 13.90 3.49
C THR A 827 -42.10 13.97 3.98
N VAL A 828 -41.79 13.15 4.99
CA VAL A 828 -40.45 13.05 5.57
C VAL A 828 -39.72 11.83 5.02
N SER A 829 -38.41 11.97 4.81
CA SER A 829 -37.52 10.85 4.54
C SER A 829 -36.29 10.96 5.44
N GLY A 830 -35.83 9.84 6.00
CA GLY A 830 -34.75 9.84 6.99
C GLY A 830 -35.17 10.40 8.35
N GLY A 831 -34.18 10.76 9.15
CA GLY A 831 -34.32 11.20 10.55
C GLY A 831 -34.50 10.05 11.53
N VAL A 832 -34.51 10.41 12.82
CA VAL A 832 -34.65 9.48 13.95
C VAL A 832 -36.02 9.63 14.60
N GLY A 833 -36.76 8.53 14.70
CA GLY A 833 -38.06 8.49 15.36
C GLY A 833 -39.16 9.21 14.58
N THR A 834 -40.16 9.73 15.27
CA THR A 834 -41.32 10.42 14.66
C THR A 834 -41.07 11.91 14.57
N ALA A 835 -41.20 12.48 13.36
CA ALA A 835 -41.06 13.91 13.15
C ALA A 835 -42.28 14.71 13.62
N ARG A 836 -42.04 15.86 14.25
CA ARG A 836 -43.03 16.91 14.52
C ARG A 836 -42.93 18.01 13.46
N PHE A 837 -44.05 18.64 13.12
CA PHE A 837 -44.13 19.63 12.05
C PHE A 837 -44.41 21.04 12.58
N SER A 838 -43.87 22.03 11.88
CA SER A 838 -44.18 23.44 12.05
C SER A 838 -44.34 24.10 10.68
N TRP A 839 -45.55 24.55 10.39
CA TRP A 839 -45.95 25.23 9.16
C TRP A 839 -46.01 26.74 9.37
N ASN A 840 -45.53 27.49 8.38
CA ASN A 840 -45.76 28.92 8.23
C ASN A 840 -46.25 29.17 6.80
N PHE A 841 -47.46 29.72 6.65
CA PHE A 841 -48.09 29.89 5.35
C PHE A 841 -47.67 31.17 4.61
N GLY A 842 -46.83 32.01 5.20
CA GLY A 842 -46.30 33.23 4.57
C GLY A 842 -47.20 34.46 4.67
N ASP A 843 -48.40 34.35 5.25
CA ASP A 843 -49.34 35.43 5.54
C ASP A 843 -49.49 35.74 7.04
N GLY A 844 -48.64 35.14 7.87
CA GLY A 844 -48.66 35.24 9.33
C GLY A 844 -49.39 34.09 10.03
N ALA A 845 -50.09 33.22 9.31
CA ALA A 845 -50.68 32.02 9.89
C ALA A 845 -49.66 30.86 10.02
N THR A 846 -49.86 30.02 11.05
CA THR A 846 -49.00 28.87 11.35
C THR A 846 -49.81 27.64 11.76
N SER A 847 -49.25 26.45 11.62
CA SER A 847 -49.87 25.18 12.08
C SER A 847 -48.80 24.19 12.55
N THR A 848 -49.16 23.25 13.42
CA THR A 848 -48.30 22.11 13.80
C THR A 848 -48.88 20.76 13.40
N ALA A 849 -50.05 20.75 12.76
CA ALA A 849 -50.69 19.55 12.26
C ALA A 849 -50.15 19.16 10.88
N ASP A 850 -50.17 17.86 10.56
CA ASP A 850 -49.90 17.36 9.21
C ASP A 850 -50.75 16.11 8.94
N PRO A 851 -51.57 16.07 7.86
CA PRO A 851 -51.84 17.17 6.93
C PRO A 851 -52.56 18.34 7.61
N THR A 852 -52.42 19.56 7.06
CA THR A 852 -53.08 20.78 7.55
C THR A 852 -53.78 21.52 6.42
N THR A 853 -54.81 22.31 6.73
CA THR A 853 -55.50 23.16 5.74
C THR A 853 -55.28 24.64 6.05
N HIS A 854 -55.25 25.48 5.00
CA HIS A 854 -55.17 26.94 5.13
C HIS A 854 -55.89 27.65 3.97
N ALA A 855 -56.56 28.77 4.26
CA ALA A 855 -57.28 29.58 3.27
C ALA A 855 -56.75 31.02 3.28
N TYR A 856 -56.23 31.47 2.15
CA TYR A 856 -55.67 32.83 2.00
C TYR A 856 -56.79 33.85 1.76
N THR A 857 -56.79 34.92 2.55
CA THR A 857 -57.82 35.98 2.47
C THR A 857 -57.47 37.10 1.49
N THR A 858 -56.21 37.17 1.05
CA THR A 858 -55.70 38.18 0.13
C THR A 858 -55.05 37.55 -1.11
N LEU A 859 -55.14 38.22 -2.25
CA LEU A 859 -54.44 37.83 -3.49
C LEU A 859 -52.93 38.07 -3.37
N GLY A 860 -52.13 37.20 -3.97
CA GLY A 860 -50.67 37.35 -3.96
C GLY A 860 -49.92 36.02 -4.00
N SER A 861 -48.60 36.09 -3.86
CA SER A 861 -47.73 34.93 -3.75
C SER A 861 -47.22 34.80 -2.31
N PHE A 862 -47.49 33.65 -1.68
CA PHE A 862 -47.12 33.37 -0.29
C PHE A 862 -46.06 32.27 -0.25
N ARG A 863 -44.98 32.50 0.50
CA ARG A 863 -43.93 31.50 0.69
C ARG A 863 -44.31 30.61 1.88
N VAL A 864 -44.76 29.39 1.57
CA VAL A 864 -45.09 28.39 2.57
C VAL A 864 -43.82 27.63 2.97
N ASN A 865 -43.53 27.60 4.26
CA ASN A 865 -42.43 26.84 4.84
C ASN A 865 -42.99 25.73 5.75
N VAL A 866 -42.42 24.53 5.63
CA VAL A 866 -42.60 23.46 6.61
C VAL A 866 -41.24 23.10 7.19
N THR A 867 -41.17 23.03 8.52
CA THR A 867 -40.04 22.47 9.24
C THR A 867 -40.48 21.17 9.89
N ALA A 868 -39.84 20.07 9.53
CA ALA A 868 -39.91 18.81 10.26
C ALA A 868 -38.78 18.78 11.28
N THR A 869 -39.05 18.38 12.51
CA THR A 869 -38.04 18.14 13.54
C THR A 869 -38.21 16.73 14.06
N ASP A 870 -37.16 15.93 14.05
CA ASP A 870 -37.24 14.56 14.52
C ASP A 870 -37.08 14.44 16.05
N SER A 871 -36.95 13.20 16.55
CA SER A 871 -36.90 12.95 18.00
C SER A 871 -35.58 13.36 18.66
N ASP A 872 -34.49 13.46 17.90
CA ASP A 872 -33.18 13.93 18.37
C ASP A 872 -33.03 15.45 18.26
N GLY A 873 -34.06 16.13 17.74
CA GLY A 873 -34.12 17.58 17.63
C GLY A 873 -33.51 18.13 16.35
N VAL A 874 -33.16 17.27 15.39
CA VAL A 874 -32.63 17.67 14.08
C VAL A 874 -33.77 18.19 13.21
N GLY A 875 -33.56 19.34 12.58
CA GLY A 875 -34.58 20.06 11.81
C GLY A 875 -34.28 20.07 10.31
N ALA A 876 -35.27 19.71 9.49
CA ALA A 876 -35.24 19.86 8.04
C ALA A 876 -36.35 20.83 7.60
N THR A 877 -36.06 21.70 6.63
CA THR A 877 -37.04 22.69 6.15
C THR A 877 -37.22 22.59 4.64
N SER A 878 -38.48 22.71 4.20
CA SER A 878 -38.84 22.85 2.79
C SER A 878 -39.69 24.10 2.60
N SER A 879 -39.56 24.75 1.44
CA SER A 879 -40.34 25.94 1.11
C SER A 879 -40.82 25.93 -0.33
N GLN A 880 -42.07 26.31 -0.56
CA GLN A 880 -42.63 26.54 -1.90
C GLN A 880 -43.44 27.84 -1.94
N THR A 881 -43.49 28.49 -3.09
CA THR A 881 -44.30 29.70 -3.31
C THR A 881 -45.66 29.31 -3.87
N ILE A 882 -46.73 29.67 -3.17
CA ILE A 882 -48.11 29.42 -3.57
C ILE A 882 -48.72 30.72 -4.07
N THR A 883 -49.22 30.72 -5.31
CA THR A 883 -49.92 31.88 -5.89
C THR A 883 -51.42 31.74 -5.68
N VAL A 884 -52.01 32.76 -5.07
CA VAL A 884 -53.45 32.86 -4.77
C VAL A 884 -54.12 33.76 -5.79
N ILE A 885 -55.04 33.19 -6.56
CA ILE A 885 -55.74 33.87 -7.65
C ILE A 885 -57.18 34.24 -7.28
N ALA A 886 -57.73 35.20 -8.01
CA ALA A 886 -59.12 35.63 -7.85
C ALA A 886 -60.10 34.64 -8.51
N PRO A 887 -61.32 34.47 -7.95
CA PRO A 887 -62.34 33.63 -8.55
C PRO A 887 -62.76 34.16 -9.93
N LEU A 888 -62.99 33.26 -10.89
CA LEU A 888 -63.52 33.64 -12.21
C LEU A 888 -64.89 34.33 -12.06
N SER A 889 -65.06 35.47 -12.75
CA SER A 889 -66.31 36.23 -12.78
C SER A 889 -66.78 36.43 -14.22
N THR A 890 -68.10 36.34 -14.44
CA THR A 890 -68.71 36.48 -15.76
C THR A 890 -69.98 37.33 -15.72
N SER A 891 -70.25 38.03 -16.81
CA SER A 891 -71.50 38.76 -17.05
C SER A 891 -71.78 38.84 -18.56
N PHE A 892 -72.98 39.27 -18.93
CA PHE A 892 -73.28 39.59 -20.33
C PHE A 892 -74.31 40.70 -20.49
N SER A 893 -74.34 41.26 -21.70
CA SER A 893 -75.37 42.17 -22.20
C SER A 893 -76.05 41.60 -23.44
N TYR A 894 -77.26 42.04 -23.74
CA TYR A 894 -77.95 41.72 -24.99
C TYR A 894 -78.60 42.96 -25.62
N SER A 895 -78.74 42.97 -26.94
CA SER A 895 -79.35 44.07 -27.72
C SER A 895 -80.17 43.52 -28.89
N PRO A 896 -81.36 44.08 -29.19
CA PRO A 896 -82.01 45.21 -28.51
C PRO A 896 -82.59 44.83 -27.13
N PRO A 897 -82.81 45.79 -26.21
CA PRO A 897 -83.36 45.53 -24.87
C PRO A 897 -84.80 44.98 -24.87
N SER A 898 -85.56 45.23 -25.94
CA SER A 898 -86.95 44.80 -26.11
C SER A 898 -87.12 44.11 -27.47
N PRO A 899 -86.61 42.87 -27.62
CA PRO A 899 -86.66 42.16 -28.89
C PRO A 899 -88.09 41.73 -29.23
N GLN A 900 -88.43 41.80 -30.52
CA GLN A 900 -89.69 41.28 -31.06
C GLN A 900 -89.54 39.85 -31.57
N LEU A 901 -90.65 39.13 -31.70
CA LEU A 901 -90.70 37.79 -32.29
C LEU A 901 -89.93 37.73 -33.62
N GLY A 902 -88.96 36.81 -33.73
CA GLY A 902 -88.11 36.64 -34.92
C GLY A 902 -87.01 37.69 -35.11
N GLN A 903 -86.86 38.67 -34.23
CA GLN A 903 -85.77 39.64 -34.27
C GLN A 903 -84.45 39.01 -33.79
N GLN A 904 -83.34 39.28 -34.49
CA GLN A 904 -82.01 38.90 -34.01
C GLN A 904 -81.64 39.69 -32.75
N VAL A 905 -81.25 38.95 -31.70
CA VAL A 905 -80.71 39.45 -30.45
C VAL A 905 -79.22 39.11 -30.41
N ILE A 906 -78.37 40.12 -30.24
CA ILE A 906 -76.92 39.93 -30.06
C ILE A 906 -76.66 39.82 -28.56
N PHE A 907 -76.01 38.73 -28.13
CA PHE A 907 -75.51 38.53 -26.78
C PHE A 907 -74.00 38.69 -26.78
N THR A 908 -73.48 39.51 -25.87
CA THR A 908 -72.04 39.78 -25.74
C THR A 908 -71.60 39.42 -24.32
N ALA A 909 -70.72 38.43 -24.20
CA ALA A 909 -70.15 37.97 -22.95
C ALA A 909 -69.00 38.87 -22.48
N SER A 910 -68.79 38.91 -21.18
CA SER A 910 -67.62 39.49 -20.55
C SER A 910 -67.17 38.57 -19.42
N ALA A 911 -65.90 38.20 -19.43
CA ALA A 911 -65.26 37.43 -18.36
C ALA A 911 -64.09 38.24 -17.80
N SER A 912 -63.89 38.16 -16.50
CA SER A 912 -62.80 38.82 -15.78
C SER A 912 -62.32 37.94 -14.65
N SER A 913 -61.06 38.11 -14.25
CA SER A 913 -60.37 37.21 -13.31
C SER A 913 -60.21 35.78 -13.87
N GLY A 914 -59.50 34.90 -13.16
CA GLY A 914 -59.12 33.58 -13.70
C GLY A 914 -58.05 33.66 -14.81
N SER A 915 -57.84 32.54 -15.52
CA SER A 915 -56.76 32.38 -16.50
C SER A 915 -57.27 32.32 -17.95
N THR A 916 -56.74 33.16 -18.84
CA THR A 916 -57.08 33.13 -20.27
C THR A 916 -56.38 31.98 -21.01
N PRO A 917 -56.96 31.38 -22.07
CA PRO A 917 -58.20 31.76 -22.75
C PRO A 917 -59.48 31.28 -22.06
N TYR A 918 -60.58 32.04 -22.24
CA TYR A 918 -61.92 31.66 -21.76
C TYR A 918 -62.71 30.90 -22.84
N SER A 919 -63.57 29.97 -22.41
CA SER A 919 -64.60 29.34 -23.24
C SER A 919 -65.98 29.84 -22.80
N PHE A 920 -66.82 30.25 -23.77
CA PHE A 920 -68.14 30.84 -23.51
C PHE A 920 -69.24 29.95 -24.09
N ASN A 921 -70.13 29.46 -23.23
CA ASN A 921 -71.25 28.60 -23.60
C ASN A 921 -72.57 29.24 -23.19
N TRP A 922 -73.58 29.15 -24.04
CA TRP A 922 -74.87 29.80 -23.86
C TRP A 922 -76.01 28.80 -23.89
N SER A 923 -77.00 29.01 -23.02
CA SER A 923 -78.36 28.47 -23.14
C SER A 923 -79.32 29.65 -23.20
N PHE A 924 -80.13 29.75 -24.26
CA PHE A 924 -80.98 30.93 -24.47
C PHE A 924 -82.35 30.85 -23.77
N GLY A 925 -82.66 29.73 -23.12
CA GLY A 925 -83.89 29.52 -22.35
C GLY A 925 -85.07 28.95 -23.15
N ASP A 926 -84.94 28.79 -24.48
CA ASP A 926 -85.96 28.22 -25.38
C ASP A 926 -85.58 26.82 -25.90
N GLY A 927 -84.58 26.19 -25.29
CA GLY A 927 -84.01 24.90 -25.71
C GLY A 927 -82.84 25.00 -26.69
N SER A 928 -82.53 26.20 -27.19
CA SER A 928 -81.35 26.42 -28.05
C SER A 928 -80.09 26.80 -27.26
N THR A 929 -78.92 26.60 -27.88
CA THR A 929 -77.60 26.84 -27.29
C THR A 929 -76.69 27.59 -28.25
N GLY A 930 -75.65 28.23 -27.72
CA GLY A 930 -74.63 28.94 -28.52
C GLY A 930 -73.23 28.85 -27.91
N VAL A 931 -72.21 29.14 -28.71
CA VAL A 931 -70.80 29.17 -28.28
C VAL A 931 -70.13 30.41 -28.84
N GLY A 932 -69.29 31.07 -28.03
CA GLY A 932 -68.51 32.24 -28.42
C GLY A 932 -68.76 33.46 -27.53
N SER A 933 -67.82 34.41 -27.55
CA SER A 933 -67.89 35.64 -26.75
C SER A 933 -68.96 36.63 -27.26
N SER A 934 -69.39 36.49 -28.51
CA SER A 934 -70.50 37.22 -29.09
C SER A 934 -71.33 36.29 -29.97
N VAL A 935 -72.62 36.15 -29.69
CA VAL A 935 -73.53 35.23 -30.39
C VAL A 935 -74.86 35.91 -30.72
N THR A 936 -75.44 35.57 -31.87
CA THR A 936 -76.79 36.04 -32.26
C THR A 936 -77.81 34.93 -32.11
N HIS A 937 -78.97 35.24 -31.54
CA HIS A 937 -80.10 34.32 -31.43
C HIS A 937 -81.43 35.02 -31.74
N ALA A 938 -82.39 34.30 -32.32
CA ALA A 938 -83.73 34.82 -32.60
C ALA A 938 -84.79 33.88 -32.03
N TYR A 939 -85.68 34.43 -31.21
CA TYR A 939 -86.72 33.65 -30.52
C TYR A 939 -87.94 33.43 -31.41
N SER A 940 -88.40 32.18 -31.47
CA SER A 940 -89.52 31.71 -32.30
C SER A 940 -90.88 31.79 -31.61
N SER A 941 -90.91 32.17 -30.34
CA SER A 941 -92.13 32.41 -29.55
C SER A 941 -92.00 33.65 -28.68
N VAL A 942 -93.13 34.24 -28.30
CA VAL A 942 -93.18 35.33 -27.32
C VAL A 942 -93.11 34.77 -25.91
N GLY A 943 -92.49 35.50 -24.98
CA GLY A 943 -92.35 35.07 -23.59
C GLY A 943 -91.07 35.56 -22.93
N ASP A 944 -90.87 35.12 -21.69
CA ASP A 944 -89.67 35.40 -20.90
C ASP A 944 -88.72 34.20 -20.99
N PHE A 945 -87.53 34.41 -21.56
CA PHE A 945 -86.51 33.39 -21.70
C PHE A 945 -85.32 33.69 -20.80
N THR A 946 -84.91 32.73 -19.97
CA THR A 946 -83.72 32.89 -19.11
C THR A 946 -82.48 32.50 -19.90
N ALA A 947 -81.75 33.49 -20.39
CA ALA A 947 -80.47 33.28 -21.03
C ALA A 947 -79.38 33.08 -19.96
N VAL A 948 -78.63 31.99 -20.05
CA VAL A 948 -77.54 31.61 -19.16
C VAL A 948 -76.23 31.57 -19.95
N LEU A 949 -75.25 32.33 -19.48
CA LEU A 949 -73.86 32.26 -19.91
C LEU A 949 -73.09 31.42 -18.90
N THR A 950 -72.36 30.41 -19.37
CA THR A 950 -71.38 29.64 -18.59
C THR A 950 -70.01 29.83 -19.20
N VAL A 951 -69.05 30.28 -18.39
CA VAL A 951 -67.67 30.52 -18.78
C VAL A 951 -66.75 29.57 -18.03
N ASN A 952 -65.86 28.90 -18.76
CA ASN A 952 -64.71 28.19 -18.16
C ASN A 952 -63.42 28.91 -18.53
N ASP A 953 -62.53 29.08 -17.56
CA ASP A 953 -61.17 29.57 -17.81
C ASP A 953 -60.23 28.43 -18.28
N SER A 954 -58.98 28.74 -18.62
CA SER A 954 -57.97 27.73 -19.00
C SER A 954 -57.08 27.31 -17.83
N GLY A 955 -57.38 27.79 -16.62
CA GLY A 955 -56.52 27.66 -15.46
C GLY A 955 -56.46 26.25 -14.92
N VAL A 956 -55.49 26.03 -14.02
CA VAL A 956 -55.42 24.84 -13.16
C VAL A 956 -55.38 25.35 -11.70
N PRO A 957 -56.42 25.15 -10.89
CA PRO A 957 -57.67 24.46 -11.23
C PRO A 957 -58.50 25.25 -12.25
N ASN A 958 -59.28 24.52 -13.07
CA ASN A 958 -60.23 25.12 -13.99
C ASN A 958 -61.36 25.76 -13.19
N GLN A 959 -61.66 27.02 -13.48
CA GLN A 959 -62.77 27.73 -12.84
C GLN A 959 -63.95 27.84 -13.80
N THR A 960 -65.15 27.56 -13.28
CA THR A 960 -66.41 27.77 -13.99
C THR A 960 -67.21 28.86 -13.30
N ALA A 961 -67.72 29.82 -14.07
CA ALA A 961 -68.62 30.85 -13.58
C ALA A 961 -69.83 30.98 -14.51
N SER A 962 -71.01 31.26 -13.95
CA SER A 962 -72.23 31.45 -14.72
C SER A 962 -72.92 32.78 -14.38
N SER A 963 -73.55 33.38 -15.39
CA SER A 963 -74.39 34.58 -15.27
C SER A 963 -75.69 34.34 -16.03
N GLN A 964 -76.80 34.88 -15.53
CA GLN A 964 -78.11 34.74 -16.19
C GLN A 964 -78.85 36.08 -16.28
N ARG A 965 -79.65 36.25 -17.34
CA ARG A 965 -80.60 37.37 -17.51
C ARG A 965 -81.85 36.89 -18.21
N THR A 966 -83.00 37.47 -17.85
CA THR A 966 -84.26 37.23 -18.55
C THR A 966 -84.38 38.14 -19.77
N VAL A 967 -84.68 37.54 -20.92
CA VAL A 967 -84.96 38.22 -22.19
C VAL A 967 -86.45 38.10 -22.47
N THR A 968 -87.16 39.23 -22.40
CA THR A 968 -88.61 39.31 -22.68
C THR A 968 -88.84 39.60 -24.16
N VAL A 969 -89.37 38.63 -24.89
CA VAL A 969 -89.66 38.75 -26.33
C VAL A 969 -91.11 39.16 -26.53
N SER A 970 -91.32 40.31 -27.15
CA SER A 970 -92.64 40.88 -27.39
C SER A 970 -93.21 40.47 -28.77
N PRO A 971 -94.54 40.42 -28.95
CA PRO A 971 -95.15 40.17 -30.25
C PRO A 971 -94.88 41.30 -31.26
N LEU A 972 -94.95 40.97 -32.56
CA LEU A 972 -94.91 41.94 -33.67
C LEU A 972 -96.07 42.95 -33.53
N GLN A 973 -95.77 44.25 -33.60
CA GLN A 973 -96.78 45.31 -33.50
C GLN A 973 -97.74 45.30 -34.72
N LEU A 974 -99.03 45.60 -34.48
CA LEU A 974 -100.06 45.70 -35.53
C LEU A 974 -99.79 46.89 -36.46
N ALA A 975 -99.90 46.67 -37.77
CA ALA A 975 -99.81 47.67 -38.83
C ALA A 975 -100.97 47.48 -39.84
N ALA A 976 -101.38 48.59 -40.48
CA ALA A 976 -102.47 48.62 -41.46
C ALA A 976 -102.00 49.33 -42.73
N SER A 977 -102.44 48.86 -43.89
CA SER A 977 -102.22 49.49 -45.19
C SER A 977 -103.42 49.21 -46.11
N PHE A 978 -103.53 49.91 -47.23
CA PHE A 978 -104.59 49.65 -48.21
C PHE A 978 -104.15 49.87 -49.64
N THR A 979 -104.92 49.29 -50.56
CA THR A 979 -104.89 49.57 -51.99
C THR A 979 -106.27 50.05 -52.46
N TYR A 980 -106.34 50.70 -53.62
CA TYR A 980 -107.61 51.12 -54.22
C TYR A 980 -107.58 51.02 -55.75
N SER A 981 -108.76 50.83 -56.35
CA SER A 981 -108.94 50.71 -57.81
C SER A 981 -110.23 51.40 -58.26
N PRO A 982 -110.22 52.14 -59.39
CA PRO A 982 -109.07 52.41 -60.25
C PRO A 982 -108.07 53.38 -59.58
N SER A 983 -106.80 53.33 -60.00
CA SER A 983 -105.72 54.17 -59.45
C SER A 983 -105.90 55.67 -59.74
N LEU A 984 -106.70 56.02 -60.76
CA LEU A 984 -107.08 57.37 -61.17
C LEU A 984 -108.61 57.50 -61.26
N PRO A 985 -109.32 57.70 -60.14
CA PRO A 985 -110.77 57.75 -60.12
C PRO A 985 -111.30 59.10 -60.61
N GLN A 986 -112.34 59.08 -61.44
CA GLN A 986 -113.05 60.29 -61.90
C GLN A 986 -114.22 60.64 -60.97
N ALA A 987 -114.64 61.91 -60.96
CA ALA A 987 -115.82 62.34 -60.20
C ALA A 987 -117.07 61.54 -60.63
N GLY A 988 -117.80 60.98 -59.67
CA GLY A 988 -118.95 60.10 -59.93
C GLY A 988 -118.61 58.62 -60.21
N GLN A 989 -117.32 58.24 -60.23
CA GLN A 989 -116.89 56.84 -60.38
C GLN A 989 -116.76 56.13 -59.02
N GLN A 990 -117.23 54.89 -58.94
CA GLN A 990 -117.07 54.05 -57.74
C GLN A 990 -115.61 53.57 -57.61
N ILE A 991 -115.03 53.75 -56.43
CA ILE A 991 -113.68 53.33 -56.08
C ILE A 991 -113.79 52.16 -55.10
N THR A 992 -113.09 51.07 -55.38
CA THR A 992 -112.97 49.93 -54.47
C THR A 992 -111.65 50.00 -53.70
N PHE A 993 -111.72 49.99 -52.38
CA PHE A 993 -110.62 49.97 -51.43
C PHE A 993 -110.46 48.56 -50.85
N ALA A 994 -109.22 48.10 -50.68
CA ALA A 994 -108.90 46.83 -50.05
C ALA A 994 -107.87 47.04 -48.93
N ALA A 995 -108.18 46.59 -47.72
CA ALA A 995 -107.32 46.69 -46.55
C ALA A 995 -106.39 45.48 -46.43
N LEU A 996 -105.18 45.74 -45.95
CA LEU A 996 -104.14 44.77 -45.62
C LEU A 996 -103.67 45.03 -44.18
N GLY A 997 -103.88 44.05 -43.29
CA GLY A 997 -103.34 44.07 -41.93
C GLY A 997 -102.10 43.18 -41.85
N SER A 998 -101.04 43.66 -41.20
CA SER A 998 -99.81 42.91 -40.94
C SER A 998 -99.34 43.15 -39.50
N GLY A 999 -98.70 42.15 -38.87
CA GLY A 999 -98.39 42.19 -37.43
C GLY A 999 -99.64 42.09 -36.53
N GLY A 1000 -99.47 41.84 -35.22
CA GLY A 1000 -100.59 41.58 -34.31
C GLY A 1000 -101.25 40.19 -34.47
N THR A 1001 -102.49 40.04 -33.99
CA THR A 1001 -103.27 38.78 -33.97
C THR A 1001 -104.50 38.89 -34.90
N ALA A 1002 -104.58 38.03 -35.92
CA ALA A 1002 -105.76 37.90 -36.78
C ALA A 1002 -106.93 37.20 -36.03
N PRO A 1003 -108.20 37.44 -36.38
CA PRO A 1003 -108.72 38.23 -37.51
C PRO A 1003 -108.73 39.75 -37.27
N TYR A 1004 -108.35 40.52 -38.29
CA TYR A 1004 -108.41 41.99 -38.23
C TYR A 1004 -109.81 42.51 -38.59
N SER A 1005 -110.26 43.54 -37.89
CA SER A 1005 -111.43 44.34 -38.23
C SER A 1005 -110.97 45.68 -38.82
N PHE A 1006 -111.48 46.03 -40.00
CA PHE A 1006 -111.09 47.25 -40.69
C PHE A 1006 -112.25 48.26 -40.72
N PHE A 1007 -111.93 49.52 -40.45
CA PHE A 1007 -112.86 50.65 -40.46
C PHE A 1007 -112.31 51.75 -41.37
N TRP A 1008 -113.13 52.19 -42.31
CA TRP A 1008 -112.80 53.20 -43.32
C TRP A 1008 -113.57 54.48 -43.05
N THR A 1009 -112.88 55.62 -43.18
CA THR A 1009 -113.48 56.95 -43.21
C THR A 1009 -113.12 57.61 -44.53
N PHE A 1010 -114.11 57.98 -45.33
CA PHE A 1010 -113.88 58.53 -46.68
C PHE A 1010 -113.71 60.05 -46.70
N GLY A 1011 -113.88 60.73 -45.56
CA GLY A 1011 -113.62 62.17 -45.43
C GLY A 1011 -114.78 63.09 -45.85
N ASP A 1012 -115.91 62.52 -46.29
CA ASP A 1012 -117.16 63.22 -46.66
C ASP A 1012 -118.33 62.85 -45.72
N SER A 1013 -118.02 62.52 -44.47
CA SER A 1013 -118.92 61.97 -43.43
C SER A 1013 -119.47 60.56 -43.68
N SER A 1014 -119.11 59.91 -44.79
CA SER A 1014 -119.40 58.49 -45.02
C SER A 1014 -118.28 57.58 -44.48
N ASN A 1015 -118.70 56.40 -44.01
CA ASN A 1015 -117.84 55.39 -43.40
C ASN A 1015 -118.19 54.00 -43.93
N ALA A 1016 -117.23 53.07 -43.90
CA ALA A 1016 -117.46 51.66 -44.18
C ALA A 1016 -116.68 50.74 -43.23
N THR A 1017 -117.12 49.49 -43.14
CA THR A 1017 -116.44 48.43 -42.38
C THR A 1017 -116.22 47.22 -43.27
N GLY A 1018 -115.11 46.53 -43.09
CA GLY A 1018 -114.78 45.31 -43.84
C GLY A 1018 -113.42 45.40 -44.54
N SER A 1019 -112.87 44.25 -44.93
CA SER A 1019 -111.59 44.15 -45.65
C SER A 1019 -111.63 44.77 -47.04
N THR A 1020 -112.82 44.97 -47.60
CA THR A 1020 -113.07 45.76 -48.80
C THR A 1020 -114.17 46.77 -48.55
N ALA A 1021 -114.07 47.93 -49.18
CA ALA A 1021 -115.11 48.95 -49.15
C ALA A 1021 -115.20 49.64 -50.50
N ALA A 1022 -116.39 50.07 -50.91
CA ALA A 1022 -116.58 50.79 -52.15
C ALA A 1022 -117.22 52.15 -51.86
N HIS A 1023 -116.71 53.22 -52.48
CA HIS A 1023 -117.22 54.56 -52.26
C HIS A 1023 -117.12 55.42 -53.52
N THR A 1024 -118.05 56.34 -53.71
CA THR A 1024 -118.14 57.23 -54.88
C THR A 1024 -118.15 58.68 -54.42
N TYR A 1025 -117.16 59.47 -54.85
CA TYR A 1025 -117.11 60.90 -54.52
C TYR A 1025 -117.85 61.72 -55.58
N SER A 1026 -118.82 62.53 -55.13
CA SER A 1026 -119.68 63.35 -56.00
C SER A 1026 -119.03 64.65 -56.48
N SER A 1027 -117.87 65.02 -55.93
CA SER A 1027 -117.16 66.26 -56.26
C SER A 1027 -115.64 66.04 -56.34
N THR A 1028 -114.92 66.97 -56.95
CA THR A 1028 -113.46 66.93 -57.12
C THR A 1028 -112.66 67.36 -55.88
N SER A 1029 -113.29 67.54 -54.72
CA SER A 1029 -112.58 67.82 -53.47
C SER A 1029 -111.71 66.63 -53.06
N THR A 1030 -110.46 66.86 -52.63
CA THR A 1030 -109.52 65.82 -52.17
C THR A 1030 -109.90 65.30 -50.77
N PRO A 1031 -110.57 64.14 -50.65
CA PRO A 1031 -111.03 63.64 -49.37
C PRO A 1031 -109.84 63.03 -48.61
N ARG A 1032 -109.80 63.20 -47.28
CA ARG A 1032 -108.87 62.42 -46.44
C ARG A 1032 -109.46 61.03 -46.23
N LEU A 1033 -108.87 60.05 -46.91
CA LEU A 1033 -109.17 58.65 -46.68
C LEU A 1033 -108.42 58.16 -45.46
N GLY A 1034 -109.12 57.58 -44.50
CA GLY A 1034 -108.54 56.94 -43.32
C GLY A 1034 -108.88 55.45 -43.30
N LEU A 1035 -107.86 54.60 -43.11
CA LEU A 1035 -108.04 53.19 -42.75
C LEU A 1035 -107.61 53.00 -41.30
N SER A 1036 -108.47 52.37 -40.48
CA SER A 1036 -108.12 51.87 -39.16
C SER A 1036 -108.23 50.35 -39.12
N ALA A 1037 -107.16 49.65 -38.74
CA ALA A 1037 -107.22 48.23 -38.40
C ALA A 1037 -107.31 48.06 -36.88
N CYS A 1038 -108.11 47.10 -36.44
CA CYS A 1038 -108.25 46.65 -35.06
C CYS A 1038 -108.03 45.14 -35.01
N GLN A 1039 -107.26 44.68 -34.03
CA GLN A 1039 -107.13 43.26 -33.71
C GLN A 1039 -107.98 42.92 -32.47
N PRO A 1040 -108.37 41.65 -32.25
CA PRO A 1040 -109.08 41.24 -31.04
C PRO A 1040 -108.09 41.18 -29.88
N ALA A 1041 -108.16 42.11 -28.93
CA ALA A 1041 -107.50 41.96 -27.64
C ALA A 1041 -108.28 42.69 -26.53
N SER A 1042 -108.49 41.96 -25.44
CA SER A 1042 -109.19 42.37 -24.23
C SER A 1042 -108.80 43.78 -23.74
N SER A 1043 -109.82 44.64 -23.62
CA SER A 1043 -109.89 45.93 -22.92
C SER A 1043 -109.28 47.20 -23.53
N ARG A 1044 -108.50 47.16 -24.62
CA ARG A 1044 -108.15 48.38 -25.40
C ARG A 1044 -107.92 48.05 -26.88
N SER A 1045 -108.74 48.61 -27.77
CA SER A 1045 -108.56 48.52 -29.22
C SER A 1045 -107.34 49.31 -29.66
N ILE A 1046 -106.28 48.60 -30.11
CA ILE A 1046 -105.13 49.23 -30.77
C ILE A 1046 -105.60 49.65 -32.16
N ARG A 1047 -105.77 50.96 -32.36
CA ARG A 1047 -106.16 51.57 -33.63
C ARG A 1047 -104.92 52.13 -34.30
N VAL A 1048 -104.51 51.54 -35.42
CA VAL A 1048 -103.50 52.17 -36.30
C VAL A 1048 -104.24 52.79 -37.47
N SER A 1049 -104.16 54.12 -37.58
CA SER A 1049 -104.82 54.88 -38.64
C SER A 1049 -103.82 55.33 -39.68
N VAL A 1050 -103.99 54.92 -40.94
CA VAL A 1050 -103.23 55.45 -42.09
C VAL A 1050 -104.15 56.38 -42.86
N ALA A 1051 -103.72 57.63 -43.05
CA ALA A 1051 -104.46 58.63 -43.81
C ALA A 1051 -103.70 59.00 -45.10
N SER A 1052 -104.37 58.93 -46.25
CA SER A 1052 -103.83 59.43 -47.53
C SER A 1052 -104.84 60.37 -48.21
N SER A 1053 -104.34 61.37 -48.93
CA SER A 1053 -105.16 62.22 -49.80
C SER A 1053 -105.24 61.59 -51.18
N LEU A 1054 -106.45 61.29 -51.67
CA LEU A 1054 -106.64 61.02 -53.10
C LEU A 1054 -106.46 62.33 -53.87
N ALA A 1055 -105.40 62.45 -54.66
CA ALA A 1055 -105.16 63.61 -55.51
C ALA A 1055 -106.05 63.51 -56.76
N ALA A 1056 -107.03 64.41 -56.90
CA ALA A 1056 -107.71 64.64 -58.16
C ALA A 1056 -106.84 65.60 -59.01
N HIS A 1057 -106.42 65.18 -60.20
CA HIS A 1057 -105.83 66.06 -61.21
C HIS A 1057 -106.80 66.15 -62.40
N VAL A 1058 -107.31 67.35 -62.66
CA VAL A 1058 -108.07 67.70 -63.87
C VAL A 1058 -107.34 68.84 -64.56
N LEU A 1059 -106.63 68.52 -65.64
CA LEU A 1059 -106.94 69.01 -66.98
C LEU A 1059 -106.90 67.82 -67.94
#